data_AF-A0A2E5JKC8-F1
#
_entry.id   AF-A0A2E5JKC8-F1
#
_cell.length_a   1.000
_cell.length_b   1.000
_cell.length_c   1.000
_cell.angle_alpha   90.00
_cell.angle_beta   90.00
_cell.angle_gamma   90.00
#
_symmetry.space_group_name_H-M   'P 1'
#
loop_
_entity.id
_entity.type
_entity.pdbx_description
1 polymer ?
#
loop_
_entity_poly.entity_id
_entity_poly.type
_entity_poly.pdbx_seq_one_letter_code
_entity_poly.pdbx_strand_id
1 'polypeptide(L)'
;MFVRSVLSVSVLCLSLNCFASDPLDQLRTARASVAIPQLPTSDTQILNEIFARNLRKPARPESCPMISKQYSDIVEKIANIKALFRDSCGEEDPTRLDELFNGASAIQAELENVGVEAPAATPTTINGQQIGDVVQNINDIFLRGKCNFQDKSFLQNSADVILRFSQLGLLVPNSNGLVLSAGGIAMSSILNLIHSLFDKRFNFEQAADRQSFIKLNCAFYDIRSDIENSGFMDVVTQTHYNDAGDLAPVKAQLDAIAKGIEQQQKNFREAVEKAKEAFLATTLGNTPELKKVLTQAIAVLKADLADEGSTPANTRKLQVLLEMVKLREALTVGLQDFINRGLSDVAFLDNMALAELNKYDSTSAEFATLYAMPVGEYRDGVRSILLFHLERLLAQADKVRAAKLEAWLALEIDGATVKDYIAAVEKNMTTALAAVNENQKKSTIVADKLKRMTSTRDFTGRDDGTENIVSILSDYDKIVEQIYGKWGDEFLKFTAGGSIKSLKNFRREFDRFSDNHLVEGDIQTASDLSELERLQSCQNALPARRDWKLAQSLAQQGHDFVVTNKELFHTSTPRLFLSWTGDRAGIHGFRSRFERIREHFVSSLWAQEFLAGRPVNSDAMKLLERGDRLGRAMVEVIEDRSKATKIQELLERYKCNDIVVTD
;
A
#
# COMPACT_ATOMS: atom_id res chain seq x y z
N MET A 1 1.53 95.11 -19.29
CA MET A 1 2.85 94.46 -19.40
C MET A 1 2.62 92.96 -19.58
N PHE A 2 2.59 92.51 -20.83
CA PHE A 2 3.53 91.56 -21.46
C PHE A 2 3.34 90.09 -21.00
N VAL A 3 2.58 89.29 -21.78
CA VAL A 3 3.01 88.29 -22.81
C VAL A 3 3.18 86.89 -22.18
N ARG A 4 2.27 85.93 -22.39
CA ARG A 4 2.10 84.96 -23.51
C ARG A 4 3.03 83.73 -23.43
N SER A 5 2.38 82.55 -23.46
CA SER A 5 2.69 81.38 -24.30
C SER A 5 3.58 80.21 -23.79
N VAL A 6 2.94 79.02 -23.74
CA VAL A 6 3.19 77.84 -24.62
C VAL A 6 3.81 76.55 -24.03
N LEU A 7 2.99 75.49 -24.13
CA LEU A 7 3.19 74.06 -24.46
C LEU A 7 4.01 73.09 -23.58
N SER A 8 3.29 72.00 -23.24
CA SER A 8 3.54 70.58 -23.55
C SER A 8 4.94 69.97 -23.44
N VAL A 9 5.03 68.87 -22.68
CA VAL A 9 5.89 67.65 -22.80
C VAL A 9 5.88 66.99 -21.41
N SER A 10 5.59 65.71 -21.16
CA SER A 10 5.17 64.59 -21.97
C SER A 10 4.58 63.52 -21.03
N VAL A 11 3.44 62.96 -21.42
CA VAL A 11 3.00 61.63 -21.00
C VAL A 11 4.00 60.63 -21.59
N LEU A 12 4.92 60.13 -20.77
CA LEU A 12 5.84 59.06 -21.16
C LEU A 12 6.10 58.17 -19.93
N CYS A 13 5.37 57.05 -19.87
CA CYS A 13 5.78 55.73 -19.37
C CYS A 13 4.54 54.85 -19.16
N LEU A 14 3.77 54.65 -20.23
CA LEU A 14 2.78 53.56 -20.37
C LEU A 14 3.10 52.83 -21.68
N SER A 15 4.23 52.14 -21.68
CA SER A 15 4.55 51.07 -22.63
C SER A 15 5.82 50.34 -22.17
N LEU A 16 5.80 49.81 -20.95
CA LEU A 16 6.58 48.61 -20.67
C LEU A 16 5.89 47.49 -21.46
N ASN A 17 6.27 47.34 -22.72
CA ASN A 17 6.24 46.04 -23.36
C ASN A 17 7.00 45.11 -22.42
N CYS A 18 6.29 44.23 -21.71
CA CYS A 18 6.89 43.11 -21.01
C CYS A 18 7.79 42.41 -22.02
N PHE A 19 9.10 42.63 -21.95
CA PHE A 19 10.06 41.68 -22.49
C PHE A 19 9.66 40.35 -21.87
N ALA A 20 9.18 39.42 -22.70
CA ALA A 20 8.90 38.07 -22.24
C ALA A 20 10.20 37.56 -21.62
N SER A 21 10.21 37.43 -20.29
CA SER A 21 11.38 36.95 -19.56
C SER A 21 11.76 35.59 -20.12
N ASP A 22 13.06 35.32 -20.20
CA ASP A 22 13.61 34.04 -20.67
C ASP A 22 12.83 32.88 -20.02
N PRO A 23 12.30 31.91 -20.81
CA PRO A 23 11.64 30.72 -20.29
C PRO A 23 12.40 30.04 -19.14
N LEU A 24 13.74 30.04 -19.18
CA LEU A 24 14.56 29.47 -18.10
C LEU A 24 14.53 30.35 -16.84
N ASP A 25 14.55 31.67 -16.97
CA ASP A 25 14.41 32.60 -15.83
C ASP A 25 13.02 32.55 -15.22
N GLN A 26 11.98 32.27 -16.01
CA GLN A 26 10.64 31.99 -15.49
C GLN A 26 10.63 30.73 -14.62
N LEU A 27 11.34 29.67 -15.02
CA LEU A 27 11.49 28.45 -14.20
C LEU A 27 12.32 28.68 -12.94
N ARG A 28 13.38 29.51 -12.99
CA ARG A 28 14.14 29.93 -11.79
C ARG A 28 13.25 30.69 -10.81
N THR A 29 12.49 31.65 -11.32
CA THR A 29 11.56 32.46 -10.52
C THR A 29 10.46 31.59 -9.91
N ALA A 30 9.90 30.67 -10.71
CA ALA A 30 8.89 29.72 -10.24
C ALA A 30 9.43 28.84 -9.10
N ARG A 31 10.62 28.26 -9.26
CA ARG A 31 11.26 27.49 -8.17
C ARG A 31 11.54 28.34 -6.94
N ALA A 32 12.05 29.56 -7.11
CA ALA A 32 12.33 30.47 -6.00
C ALA A 32 11.06 30.85 -5.22
N SER A 33 9.89 30.85 -5.89
CA SER A 33 8.59 31.08 -5.25
C SER A 33 8.02 29.87 -4.51
N VAL A 34 8.56 28.66 -4.75
CA VAL A 34 8.17 27.45 -4.01
C VAL A 34 8.76 27.51 -2.61
N ALA A 35 7.97 28.04 -1.68
CA ALA A 35 8.22 27.96 -0.25
C ALA A 35 7.43 26.79 0.33
N ILE A 36 8.11 25.72 0.75
CA ILE A 36 7.47 24.61 1.45
C ILE A 36 7.23 25.06 2.90
N PRO A 37 5.97 25.31 3.31
CA PRO A 37 5.69 25.73 4.68
C PRO A 37 6.10 24.61 5.63
N GLN A 38 6.72 24.97 6.75
CA GLN A 38 7.10 24.02 7.79
C GLN A 38 6.31 24.31 9.05
N LEU A 39 6.05 23.26 9.82
CA LEU A 39 5.48 23.42 11.15
C LEU A 39 6.52 24.14 12.04
N PRO A 40 6.13 25.12 12.87
CA PRO A 40 7.04 25.74 13.82
C PRO A 40 7.76 24.71 14.69
N THR A 41 9.00 25.00 15.10
CA THR A 41 9.78 24.06 15.92
C THR A 41 9.10 23.76 17.26
N SER A 42 8.46 24.76 17.88
CA SER A 42 7.64 24.59 19.09
C SER A 42 6.51 23.57 18.88
N ASP A 43 5.80 23.71 17.76
CA ASP A 43 4.60 22.93 17.46
C ASP A 43 5.00 21.50 17.05
N THR A 44 6.16 21.36 16.42
CA THR A 44 6.79 20.05 16.16
C THR A 44 7.17 19.34 17.46
N GLN A 45 7.69 20.06 18.45
CA GLN A 45 8.02 19.49 19.77
C GLN A 45 6.74 19.06 20.50
N ILE A 46 5.73 19.93 20.56
CA ILE A 46 4.41 19.63 21.13
C ILE A 46 3.82 18.38 20.47
N LEU A 47 3.82 18.32 19.14
CA LEU A 47 3.28 17.19 18.39
C LEU A 47 4.01 15.88 18.73
N ASN A 48 5.35 15.90 18.77
CA ASN A 48 6.15 14.72 19.09
C ASN A 48 5.93 14.25 20.53
N GLU A 49 5.80 15.18 21.47
CA GLU A 49 5.52 14.90 22.86
C GLU A 49 4.13 14.27 23.05
N ILE A 50 3.11 14.87 22.42
CA ILE A 50 1.74 14.33 22.42
C ILE A 50 1.73 12.93 21.79
N PHE A 51 2.43 12.72 20.69
CA PHE A 51 2.56 11.41 20.06
C PHE A 51 3.25 10.39 20.96
N ALA A 52 4.35 10.77 21.62
CA ALA A 52 5.06 9.88 22.53
C ALA A 52 4.21 9.42 23.72
N ARG A 53 3.31 10.29 24.21
CA ARG A 53 2.39 9.97 25.31
C ARG A 53 1.16 9.17 24.86
N ASN A 54 0.60 9.50 23.70
CA ASN A 54 -0.74 9.04 23.31
C ASN A 54 -0.76 7.95 22.24
N LEU A 55 0.30 7.84 21.40
CA LEU A 55 0.42 6.78 20.40
C LEU A 55 1.28 5.64 20.94
N ARG A 56 0.70 4.46 21.11
CA ARG A 56 1.51 3.24 21.19
C ARG A 56 1.96 2.88 19.79
N LYS A 57 3.19 2.38 19.64
CA LYS A 57 3.69 1.85 18.35
C LYS A 57 3.03 0.50 18.10
N PRO A 58 2.06 0.37 17.19
CA PRO A 58 1.52 -0.93 16.83
C PRO A 58 2.45 -1.50 15.76
N ALA A 59 3.56 -2.10 16.17
CA ALA A 59 4.28 -2.99 15.27
C ALA A 59 3.59 -4.35 15.39
N ARG A 60 2.71 -4.68 14.44
CA ARG A 60 2.17 -6.04 14.33
C ARG A 60 3.37 -7.00 14.20
N PRO A 61 3.51 -8.02 15.06
CA PRO A 61 4.65 -8.92 15.03
C PRO A 61 4.78 -9.63 13.68
N GLU A 62 6.00 -9.76 13.17
CA GLU A 62 6.29 -10.43 11.88
C GLU A 62 5.82 -11.88 11.84
N SER A 63 5.75 -12.52 13.02
CA SER A 63 5.23 -13.87 13.23
C SER A 63 3.73 -14.01 12.92
N CYS A 64 2.96 -12.93 12.95
CA CYS A 64 1.55 -12.99 12.64
C CYS A 64 1.33 -13.10 11.12
N PRO A 65 0.47 -14.04 10.64
CA PRO A 65 0.29 -14.30 9.21
C PRO A 65 0.10 -13.02 8.38
N MET A 66 0.78 -12.96 7.23
CA MET A 66 0.65 -11.84 6.29
C MET A 66 -0.80 -11.69 5.80
N ILE A 67 -1.22 -10.44 5.65
CA ILE A 67 -2.58 -10.07 5.33
C ILE A 67 -2.72 -10.04 3.80
N SER A 68 -3.70 -10.75 3.25
CA SER A 68 -4.15 -10.46 1.88
C SER A 68 -4.85 -9.11 1.88
N LYS A 69 -4.43 -8.21 1.00
CA LYS A 69 -5.04 -6.88 0.85
C LYS A 69 -6.42 -6.92 0.17
N GLN A 70 -6.88 -8.10 -0.25
CA GLN A 70 -8.13 -8.28 -0.95
C GLN A 70 -9.26 -8.60 0.03
N TYR A 71 -10.28 -7.75 0.07
CA TYR A 71 -11.45 -7.91 0.93
C TYR A 71 -12.38 -9.05 0.49
N SER A 72 -12.26 -9.51 -0.76
CA SER A 72 -12.96 -10.68 -1.31
C SER A 72 -12.69 -11.97 -0.51
N ASP A 73 -11.51 -12.09 0.09
CA ASP A 73 -11.14 -13.25 0.91
C ASP A 73 -12.04 -13.42 2.14
N ILE A 74 -12.60 -12.32 2.68
CA ILE A 74 -13.48 -12.38 3.85
C ILE A 74 -14.77 -13.12 3.51
N VAL A 75 -15.36 -12.82 2.36
CA VAL A 75 -16.59 -13.48 1.91
C VAL A 75 -16.35 -14.90 1.47
N GLU A 76 -15.20 -15.20 0.86
CA GLU A 76 -14.82 -16.58 0.58
C GLU A 76 -14.68 -17.40 1.88
N LYS A 77 -14.06 -16.85 2.93
CA LYS A 77 -13.95 -17.53 4.24
C LYS A 77 -15.30 -17.68 4.94
N ILE A 78 -16.18 -16.69 4.86
CA ILE A 78 -17.53 -16.79 5.42
C ILE A 78 -18.40 -17.78 4.61
N ALA A 79 -18.23 -17.86 3.29
CA ALA A 79 -18.86 -18.87 2.45
C ALA A 79 -18.38 -20.29 2.81
N ASN A 80 -17.08 -20.46 3.09
CA ASN A 80 -16.54 -21.72 3.58
C ASN A 80 -17.11 -22.09 4.96
N ILE A 81 -17.27 -21.12 5.86
CA ILE A 81 -17.96 -21.33 7.16
C ILE A 81 -19.43 -21.75 6.93
N LYS A 82 -20.14 -21.12 6.00
CA LYS A 82 -21.52 -21.50 5.62
C LYS A 82 -21.60 -22.94 5.10
N ALA A 83 -20.67 -23.34 4.23
CA ALA A 83 -20.61 -24.71 3.72
C ALA A 83 -20.39 -25.73 4.86
N LEU A 84 -19.44 -25.45 5.75
CA LEU A 84 -19.17 -26.32 6.91
C LEU A 84 -20.38 -26.44 7.85
N PHE A 85 -21.10 -25.35 8.08
CA PHE A 85 -22.32 -25.37 8.89
C PHE A 85 -23.45 -26.15 8.22
N ARG A 86 -23.66 -25.99 6.91
CA ARG A 86 -24.65 -26.75 6.15
C ARG A 86 -24.41 -28.26 6.25
N ASP A 87 -23.15 -28.67 6.18
CA ASP A 87 -22.77 -30.09 6.17
C ASP A 87 -22.70 -30.71 7.57
N SER A 88 -22.40 -29.92 8.62
CA SER A 88 -22.11 -30.44 9.98
C SER A 88 -23.20 -30.21 11.02
N CYS A 89 -24.20 -29.36 10.75
CA CYS A 89 -25.24 -28.99 11.73
C CYS A 89 -26.61 -29.63 11.50
N GLY A 90 -26.88 -30.22 10.33
CA GLY A 90 -28.25 -30.57 9.95
C GLY A 90 -29.13 -29.32 9.76
N GLU A 91 -30.28 -29.46 9.12
CA GLU A 91 -31.18 -28.38 8.67
C GLU A 91 -31.91 -27.61 9.80
N GLU A 92 -31.25 -27.19 10.88
CA GLU A 92 -31.98 -26.58 12.02
C GLU A 92 -32.12 -25.04 11.98
N ASP A 93 -31.43 -24.29 11.12
CA ASP A 93 -31.73 -22.84 10.95
C ASP A 93 -31.20 -22.21 9.63
N PRO A 94 -31.86 -22.45 8.47
CA PRO A 94 -31.45 -21.87 7.19
C PRO A 94 -31.52 -20.34 7.18
N THR A 95 -32.45 -19.74 7.95
CA THR A 95 -32.64 -18.29 8.02
C THR A 95 -31.41 -17.61 8.61
N ARG A 96 -30.84 -18.13 9.71
CA ARG A 96 -29.62 -17.57 10.31
C ARG A 96 -28.39 -17.71 9.41
N LEU A 97 -28.29 -18.80 8.65
CA LEU A 97 -27.20 -19.00 7.69
C LEU A 97 -27.29 -18.04 6.49
N ASP A 98 -28.50 -17.65 6.11
CA ASP A 98 -28.74 -16.63 5.10
C ASP A 98 -28.53 -15.21 5.65
N GLU A 99 -28.94 -14.92 6.89
CA GLU A 99 -28.62 -13.67 7.60
C GLU A 99 -27.11 -13.46 7.74
N LEU A 100 -26.36 -14.50 8.09
CA LEU A 100 -24.89 -14.47 8.14
C LEU A 100 -24.27 -14.09 6.78
N PHE A 101 -24.75 -14.73 5.70
CA PHE A 101 -24.23 -14.52 4.35
C PHE A 101 -24.60 -13.15 3.78
N ASN A 102 -25.84 -12.70 4.04
CA ASN A 102 -26.32 -11.39 3.64
C ASN A 102 -25.55 -10.29 4.37
N GLY A 103 -25.29 -10.45 5.68
CA GLY A 103 -24.46 -9.53 6.46
C GLY A 103 -23.02 -9.46 5.93
N ALA A 104 -22.41 -10.60 5.63
CA ALA A 104 -21.06 -10.65 5.06
C ALA A 104 -20.96 -10.02 3.66
N SER A 105 -21.95 -10.26 2.81
CA SER A 105 -22.04 -9.68 1.46
C SER A 105 -22.27 -8.16 1.53
N ALA A 106 -23.06 -7.68 2.49
CA ALA A 106 -23.25 -6.26 2.73
C ALA A 106 -21.93 -5.58 3.16
N ILE A 107 -21.18 -6.19 4.08
CA ILE A 107 -19.85 -5.70 4.49
C ILE A 107 -18.88 -5.67 3.29
N GLN A 108 -18.90 -6.69 2.43
CA GLN A 108 -18.08 -6.71 1.22
C GLN A 108 -18.46 -5.58 0.25
N ALA A 109 -19.75 -5.38 0.00
CA ALA A 109 -20.21 -4.30 -0.88
C ALA A 109 -19.82 -2.92 -0.33
N GLU A 110 -19.91 -2.71 0.99
CA GLU A 110 -19.43 -1.48 1.65
C GLU A 110 -17.92 -1.29 1.48
N LEU A 111 -17.14 -2.37 1.57
CA LEU A 111 -15.67 -2.36 1.38
C LEU A 111 -15.24 -2.14 -0.07
N GLU A 112 -15.96 -2.71 -1.04
CA GLU A 112 -15.68 -2.58 -2.47
C GLU A 112 -16.02 -1.16 -2.99
N ASN A 113 -17.08 -0.55 -2.46
CA ASN A 113 -17.47 0.82 -2.77
C ASN A 113 -16.42 1.87 -2.33
N VAL A 114 -15.45 1.50 -1.48
CA VAL A 114 -14.38 2.39 -0.99
C VAL A 114 -13.18 2.45 -1.96
N GLY A 115 -13.10 1.57 -2.95
CA GLY A 115 -12.15 1.67 -4.08
C GLY A 115 -10.72 1.20 -3.78
N VAL A 116 -10.23 0.28 -4.61
CA VAL A 116 -8.94 -0.43 -4.51
C VAL A 116 -7.70 0.45 -4.82
N GLU A 117 -7.83 1.77 -5.00
CA GLU A 117 -6.70 2.68 -5.27
C GLU A 117 -6.65 3.95 -4.39
N ALA A 118 -7.37 4.00 -3.27
CA ALA A 118 -7.23 5.12 -2.34
C ALA A 118 -6.07 4.89 -1.34
N PRO A 119 -5.07 5.78 -1.23
CA PRO A 119 -4.08 5.71 -0.17
C PRO A 119 -4.78 5.96 1.17
N ALA A 120 -4.73 4.99 2.08
CA ALA A 120 -5.31 4.98 3.43
C ALA A 120 -5.58 6.38 4.03
N ALA A 121 -6.77 6.94 3.82
CA ALA A 121 -7.13 8.27 4.32
C ALA A 121 -8.64 8.49 4.56
N THR A 122 -9.51 7.55 4.21
CA THR A 122 -10.93 7.59 4.61
C THR A 122 -11.16 6.54 5.70
N PRO A 123 -11.56 6.93 6.93
CA PRO A 123 -12.08 5.99 7.90
C PRO A 123 -13.28 5.32 7.24
N THR A 124 -13.14 4.04 6.91
CA THR A 124 -14.25 3.25 6.40
C THR A 124 -15.30 3.20 7.50
N THR A 125 -16.44 3.88 7.29
CA THR A 125 -17.64 3.75 8.11
C THR A 125 -18.30 2.40 7.85
N ILE A 126 -17.57 1.30 8.05
CA ILE A 126 -18.20 -0.02 8.10
C ILE A 126 -19.04 -0.03 9.36
N ASN A 127 -20.31 -0.39 9.23
CA ASN A 127 -21.20 -0.40 10.35
C ASN A 127 -20.79 -1.50 11.35
N GLY A 128 -20.25 -1.11 12.52
CA GLY A 128 -19.89 -2.05 13.59
C GLY A 128 -21.04 -2.98 13.98
N GLN A 129 -22.29 -2.52 13.87
CA GLN A 129 -23.46 -3.36 14.10
C GLN A 129 -23.54 -4.53 13.11
N GLN A 130 -23.26 -4.32 11.82
CA GLN A 130 -23.26 -5.41 10.83
C GLN A 130 -22.16 -6.45 11.12
N ILE A 131 -20.97 -5.99 11.52
CA ILE A 131 -19.89 -6.91 11.94
C ILE A 131 -20.32 -7.68 13.20
N GLY A 132 -20.90 -6.98 14.18
CA GLY A 132 -21.46 -7.57 15.38
C GLY A 132 -22.51 -8.62 15.07
N ASP A 133 -23.45 -8.34 14.16
CA ASP A 133 -24.50 -9.27 13.74
C ASP A 133 -23.92 -10.51 13.04
N VAL A 134 -22.95 -10.34 12.15
CA VAL A 134 -22.25 -11.46 11.48
C VAL A 134 -21.53 -12.34 12.50
N VAL A 135 -20.78 -11.75 13.42
CA VAL A 135 -20.03 -12.49 14.44
C VAL A 135 -20.97 -13.13 15.46
N GLN A 136 -22.03 -12.43 15.86
CA GLN A 136 -23.05 -12.95 16.76
C GLN A 136 -23.78 -14.12 16.12
N ASN A 137 -24.09 -14.07 14.83
CA ASN A 137 -24.67 -15.19 14.10
C ASN A 137 -23.71 -16.39 14.05
N ILE A 138 -22.41 -16.19 13.82
CA ILE A 138 -21.41 -17.26 13.93
C ILE A 138 -21.42 -17.86 15.35
N ASN A 139 -21.43 -17.01 16.38
CA ASN A 139 -21.40 -17.42 17.77
C ASN A 139 -22.67 -18.19 18.18
N ASP A 140 -23.83 -17.69 17.78
CA ASP A 140 -25.13 -18.32 18.03
C ASP A 140 -25.25 -19.68 17.34
N ILE A 141 -24.83 -19.79 16.08
CA ILE A 141 -24.82 -21.07 15.36
C ILE A 141 -23.84 -22.04 16.04
N PHE A 142 -22.68 -21.55 16.48
CA PHE A 142 -21.67 -22.36 17.18
C PHE A 142 -22.11 -22.84 18.58
N LEU A 143 -22.77 -21.98 19.36
CA LEU A 143 -23.12 -22.25 20.76
C LEU A 143 -24.49 -22.93 20.91
N ARG A 144 -25.47 -22.61 20.05
CA ARG A 144 -26.83 -23.16 20.12
C ARG A 144 -27.03 -24.37 19.23
N GLY A 145 -26.33 -24.44 18.10
CA GLY A 145 -26.38 -25.59 17.23
C GLY A 145 -25.74 -26.80 17.93
N LYS A 146 -26.46 -27.93 18.01
CA LYS A 146 -25.88 -29.23 18.38
C LYS A 146 -24.99 -29.78 17.25
N CYS A 147 -24.23 -28.90 16.61
CA CYS A 147 -23.42 -29.19 15.47
C CYS A 147 -22.24 -30.05 15.91
N ASN A 148 -22.11 -31.21 15.28
CA ASN A 148 -20.98 -32.10 15.52
C ASN A 148 -19.85 -31.70 14.58
N PHE A 149 -19.15 -30.60 14.89
CA PHE A 149 -17.93 -30.23 14.20
C PHE A 149 -16.81 -31.20 14.60
N GLN A 150 -16.84 -32.41 14.03
CA GLN A 150 -15.70 -33.31 14.07
C GLN A 150 -14.58 -32.81 13.15
N ASP A 151 -14.92 -31.91 12.22
CA ASP A 151 -13.97 -31.33 11.28
C ASP A 151 -13.29 -30.08 11.85
N LYS A 152 -11.96 -30.11 11.80
CA LYS A 152 -11.03 -29.13 12.39
C LYS A 152 -10.91 -27.85 11.55
N SER A 153 -11.49 -27.90 10.36
CA SER A 153 -11.64 -26.79 9.42
C SER A 153 -12.46 -25.64 10.00
N PHE A 154 -13.43 -25.92 10.89
CA PHE A 154 -14.25 -24.89 11.53
C PHE A 154 -13.39 -23.94 12.38
N LEU A 155 -12.61 -24.47 13.32
CA LEU A 155 -11.74 -23.68 14.20
C LEU A 155 -10.76 -22.82 13.38
N GLN A 156 -10.20 -23.40 12.32
CA GLN A 156 -9.28 -22.70 11.43
C GLN A 156 -9.97 -21.55 10.67
N ASN A 157 -11.15 -21.79 10.10
CA ASN A 157 -11.89 -20.79 9.33
C ASN A 157 -12.47 -19.68 10.23
N SER A 158 -12.94 -20.01 11.44
CA SER A 158 -13.37 -19.02 12.43
C SER A 158 -12.21 -18.15 12.90
N ALA A 159 -11.05 -18.75 13.17
CA ALA A 159 -9.84 -17.98 13.50
C ALA A 159 -9.42 -17.04 12.37
N ASP A 160 -9.57 -17.47 11.10
CA ASP A 160 -9.32 -16.63 9.93
C ASP A 160 -10.31 -15.45 9.87
N VAL A 161 -11.61 -15.69 10.04
CA VAL A 161 -12.63 -14.62 10.02
C VAL A 161 -12.44 -13.63 11.16
N ILE A 162 -12.16 -14.10 12.38
CA ILE A 162 -11.87 -13.24 13.54
C ILE A 162 -10.62 -12.39 13.30
N LEU A 163 -9.54 -12.99 12.78
CA LEU A 163 -8.31 -12.26 12.46
C LEU A 163 -8.60 -11.16 11.43
N ARG A 164 -9.44 -11.42 10.42
CA ARG A 164 -9.82 -10.41 9.43
C ARG A 164 -10.69 -9.30 10.03
N PHE A 165 -11.67 -9.63 10.87
CA PHE A 165 -12.50 -8.60 11.52
C PHE A 165 -11.73 -7.77 12.54
N SER A 166 -10.81 -8.37 13.31
CA SER A 166 -9.92 -7.62 14.20
C SER A 166 -9.10 -6.56 13.47
N GLN A 167 -8.84 -6.77 12.17
CA GLN A 167 -8.05 -5.87 11.35
C GLN A 167 -8.87 -4.74 10.70
N LEU A 168 -10.20 -4.79 10.76
CA LEU A 168 -11.07 -3.74 10.22
C LEU A 168 -11.18 -2.51 11.14
N GLY A 169 -10.47 -2.48 12.28
CA GLY A 169 -10.46 -1.33 13.18
C GLY A 169 -11.84 -1.09 13.78
N LEU A 170 -12.33 -2.06 14.56
CA LEU A 170 -13.71 -2.21 15.07
C LEU A 170 -14.24 -1.04 15.93
N LEU A 171 -13.40 -0.04 16.22
CA LEU A 171 -13.70 1.13 17.04
C LEU A 171 -13.88 2.41 16.21
N VAL A 172 -14.38 2.28 14.97
CA VAL A 172 -14.61 3.41 14.05
C VAL A 172 -15.56 4.46 14.67
N PRO A 173 -15.23 5.77 14.59
CA PRO A 173 -16.08 6.82 15.15
C PRO A 173 -17.36 7.05 14.33
N ASN A 174 -18.50 7.20 15.01
CA ASN A 174 -19.65 7.96 14.55
C ASN A 174 -19.92 9.12 15.55
N SER A 175 -20.51 10.22 15.07
CA SER A 175 -20.41 11.53 15.72
C SER A 175 -21.13 11.70 17.07
N ASN A 176 -21.90 10.71 17.55
CA ASN A 176 -22.95 10.93 18.56
C ASN A 176 -22.88 10.03 19.81
N GLY A 177 -21.72 9.49 20.19
CA GLY A 177 -21.62 8.56 21.34
C GLY A 177 -22.06 7.13 21.03
N LEU A 178 -22.58 6.89 19.82
CA LEU A 178 -22.81 5.55 19.26
C LEU A 178 -21.50 4.78 18.96
N VAL A 179 -20.33 5.38 19.21
CA VAL A 179 -19.00 4.75 19.10
C VAL A 179 -18.92 3.53 20.02
N LEU A 180 -19.44 3.67 21.24
CA LEU A 180 -19.45 2.61 22.26
C LEU A 180 -20.57 1.58 22.04
N SER A 181 -21.68 1.96 21.41
CA SER A 181 -22.79 1.03 21.16
C SER A 181 -22.54 0.16 19.93
N ALA A 182 -22.23 0.75 18.76
CA ALA A 182 -22.05 -0.03 17.53
C ALA A 182 -20.70 -0.78 17.50
N GLY A 183 -19.60 -0.15 17.96
CA GLY A 183 -18.28 -0.78 18.03
C GLY A 183 -18.12 -1.69 19.25
N GLY A 184 -18.75 -1.36 20.39
CA GLY A 184 -18.70 -2.18 21.60
C GLY A 184 -19.46 -3.49 21.47
N ILE A 185 -20.60 -3.52 20.76
CA ILE A 185 -21.32 -4.76 20.45
C ILE A 185 -20.46 -5.67 19.57
N ALA A 186 -19.89 -5.15 18.48
CA ALA A 186 -19.01 -5.92 17.60
C ALA A 186 -17.82 -6.51 18.35
N MET A 187 -17.15 -5.67 19.16
CA MET A 187 -16.02 -6.07 19.97
C MET A 187 -16.41 -7.13 20.99
N SER A 188 -17.51 -6.94 21.71
CA SER A 188 -18.02 -7.92 22.68
C SER A 188 -18.35 -9.24 22.00
N SER A 189 -19.04 -9.25 20.85
CA SER A 189 -19.34 -10.47 20.10
C SER A 189 -18.07 -11.18 19.63
N ILE A 190 -17.05 -10.45 19.17
CA ILE A 190 -15.76 -11.02 18.76
C ILE A 190 -15.01 -11.61 19.96
N LEU A 191 -14.93 -10.88 21.09
CA LEU A 191 -14.29 -11.38 22.31
C LEU A 191 -15.04 -12.62 22.83
N ASN A 192 -16.37 -12.61 22.84
CA ASN A 192 -17.17 -13.78 23.22
C ASN A 192 -16.94 -14.99 22.31
N LEU A 193 -16.83 -14.77 20.99
CA LEU A 193 -16.49 -15.85 20.07
C LEU A 193 -15.06 -16.38 20.31
N ILE A 194 -14.08 -15.49 20.46
CA ILE A 194 -12.69 -15.87 20.79
C ILE A 194 -12.67 -16.70 22.07
N HIS A 195 -13.33 -16.23 23.13
CA HIS A 195 -13.46 -16.92 24.41
C HIS A 195 -14.06 -18.33 24.22
N SER A 196 -15.18 -18.42 23.50
CA SER A 196 -15.87 -19.68 23.22
C SER A 196 -15.02 -20.68 22.43
N LEU A 197 -14.16 -20.20 21.54
CA LEU A 197 -13.19 -21.02 20.83
C LEU A 197 -12.06 -21.50 21.75
N PHE A 198 -11.64 -20.70 22.73
CA PHE A 198 -10.65 -21.09 23.74
C PHE A 198 -11.18 -22.06 24.81
N ASP A 199 -12.49 -22.09 25.04
CA ASP A 199 -13.11 -23.09 25.94
C ASP A 199 -13.09 -24.50 25.35
N LYS A 200 -12.93 -24.65 24.03
CA LYS A 200 -12.70 -25.95 23.38
C LYS A 200 -11.28 -26.42 23.65
N ARG A 201 -11.08 -27.75 23.71
CA ARG A 201 -9.76 -28.34 24.02
C ARG A 201 -8.85 -28.32 22.79
N PHE A 202 -7.74 -27.56 22.83
CA PHE A 202 -6.68 -27.66 21.82
C PHE A 202 -5.90 -28.97 21.99
N ASN A 203 -5.63 -29.67 20.89
CA ASN A 203 -4.66 -30.74 20.83
C ASN A 203 -3.44 -30.31 20.00
N PHE A 204 -2.40 -29.82 20.68
CA PHE A 204 -1.20 -29.31 20.01
C PHE A 204 -0.37 -30.35 19.26
N GLU A 205 -0.64 -31.65 19.40
CA GLU A 205 -0.06 -32.66 18.49
C GLU A 205 -0.48 -32.41 17.03
N GLN A 206 -1.66 -31.80 16.85
CA GLN A 206 -2.26 -31.53 15.54
C GLN A 206 -1.83 -30.17 15.00
N ALA A 207 -1.44 -30.14 13.72
CA ALA A 207 -0.98 -28.90 13.09
C ALA A 207 -2.08 -27.84 12.98
N ALA A 208 -3.32 -28.23 12.69
CA ALA A 208 -4.45 -27.32 12.58
C ALA A 208 -4.68 -26.55 13.88
N ASP A 209 -4.72 -27.24 15.02
CA ASP A 209 -4.93 -26.64 16.34
C ASP A 209 -3.81 -25.66 16.72
N ARG A 210 -2.54 -25.98 16.39
CA ARG A 210 -1.41 -25.05 16.58
C ARG A 210 -1.58 -23.77 15.75
N GLN A 211 -1.96 -23.92 14.47
CA GLN A 211 -2.18 -22.78 13.58
C GLN A 211 -3.36 -21.92 14.05
N SER A 212 -4.45 -22.55 14.46
CA SER A 212 -5.62 -21.84 15.01
C SER A 212 -5.28 -21.09 16.30
N PHE A 213 -4.51 -21.70 17.21
CA PHE A 213 -4.03 -21.02 18.43
C PHE A 213 -3.20 -19.77 18.09
N ILE A 214 -2.23 -19.88 17.16
CA ILE A 214 -1.41 -18.75 16.73
C ILE A 214 -2.28 -17.65 16.10
N LYS A 215 -3.23 -18.01 15.23
CA LYS A 215 -4.15 -17.05 14.59
C LYS A 215 -5.02 -16.32 15.61
N LEU A 216 -5.62 -17.04 16.56
CA LEU A 216 -6.42 -16.45 17.64
C LEU A 216 -5.57 -15.55 18.54
N ASN A 217 -4.34 -15.94 18.87
CA ASN A 217 -3.40 -15.09 19.60
C ASN A 217 -3.06 -13.81 18.83
N CYS A 218 -2.82 -13.89 17.52
CA CYS A 218 -2.59 -12.72 16.68
C CYS A 218 -3.83 -11.82 16.55
N ALA A 219 -5.02 -12.40 16.41
CA ALA A 219 -6.26 -11.63 16.35
C ALA A 219 -6.54 -10.91 17.68
N PHE A 220 -6.32 -11.60 18.81
CA PHE A 220 -6.43 -10.98 20.13
C PHE A 220 -5.35 -9.91 20.36
N TYR A 221 -4.13 -10.10 19.84
CA TYR A 221 -3.11 -9.05 19.84
C TYR A 221 -3.59 -7.79 19.12
N ASP A 222 -4.14 -7.95 17.90
CA ASP A 222 -4.66 -6.86 17.08
C ASP A 222 -5.83 -6.15 17.82
N ILE A 223 -6.79 -6.90 18.37
CA ILE A 223 -7.91 -6.37 19.17
C ILE A 223 -7.42 -5.62 20.41
N ARG A 224 -6.50 -6.20 21.18
CA ARG A 224 -5.94 -5.56 22.37
C ARG A 224 -5.24 -4.26 22.00
N SER A 225 -4.45 -4.26 20.92
CA SER A 225 -3.80 -3.04 20.41
C SER A 225 -4.84 -1.97 20.09
N ASP A 226 -5.95 -2.32 19.46
CA ASP A 226 -7.04 -1.38 19.17
C ASP A 226 -7.74 -0.87 20.44
N ILE A 227 -8.04 -1.74 21.40
CA ILE A 227 -8.60 -1.36 22.71
C ILE A 227 -7.65 -0.38 23.42
N GLU A 228 -6.35 -0.65 23.46
CA GLU A 228 -5.36 0.22 24.09
C GLU A 228 -5.17 1.56 23.32
N ASN A 229 -5.14 1.52 21.99
CA ASN A 229 -5.01 2.72 21.16
C ASN A 229 -6.27 3.59 21.18
N SER A 230 -7.43 3.00 21.47
CA SER A 230 -8.67 3.75 21.54
C SER A 230 -8.77 4.66 22.77
N GLY A 231 -7.95 4.43 23.80
CA GLY A 231 -8.04 5.09 25.10
C GLY A 231 -9.13 4.52 26.02
N PHE A 232 -9.74 3.40 25.64
CA PHE A 232 -10.83 2.76 26.37
C PHE A 232 -10.45 2.30 27.79
N MET A 233 -9.19 1.94 27.99
CA MET A 233 -8.64 1.49 29.28
C MET A 233 -7.97 2.64 30.07
N ASP A 234 -7.88 3.83 29.49
CA ASP A 234 -7.09 4.92 30.05
C ASP A 234 -7.96 5.75 31.01
N VAL A 235 -7.44 6.01 32.21
CA VAL A 235 -8.08 6.94 33.16
C VAL A 235 -7.77 8.37 32.72
N VAL A 236 -8.81 9.18 32.54
CA VAL A 236 -8.68 10.58 32.10
C VAL A 236 -7.91 11.39 33.15
N THR A 237 -7.05 12.29 32.69
CA THR A 237 -6.21 13.15 33.54
C THR A 237 -6.20 14.56 32.95
N GLN A 238 -5.73 15.55 33.72
CA GLN A 238 -5.58 16.91 33.22
C GLN A 238 -4.65 16.99 32.00
N THR A 239 -3.62 16.13 31.94
CA THR A 239 -2.72 16.04 30.78
C THR A 239 -3.48 15.71 29.50
N HIS A 240 -4.49 14.83 29.56
CA HIS A 240 -5.31 14.50 28.38
C HIS A 240 -6.14 15.70 27.88
N TYR A 241 -6.66 16.53 28.79
CA TYR A 241 -7.34 17.77 28.42
C TYR A 241 -6.39 18.79 27.80
N ASN A 242 -5.18 18.93 28.36
CA ASN A 242 -4.16 19.84 27.84
C ASN A 242 -3.70 19.38 26.45
N ASP A 243 -3.38 18.09 26.28
CA ASP A 243 -2.99 17.51 25.00
C ASP A 243 -4.09 17.72 23.94
N ALA A 244 -5.37 17.62 24.31
CA ALA A 244 -6.48 17.87 23.39
C ALA A 244 -6.56 19.35 22.96
N GLY A 245 -6.34 20.26 23.91
CA GLY A 245 -6.28 21.69 23.65
C GLY A 245 -5.09 22.10 22.79
N ASP A 246 -3.92 21.54 23.06
CA ASP A 246 -2.66 21.84 22.37
C ASP A 246 -2.60 21.22 20.96
N LEU A 247 -3.23 20.06 20.75
CA LEU A 247 -3.24 19.38 19.45
C LEU A 247 -4.15 20.08 18.42
N ALA A 248 -5.25 20.68 18.86
CA ALA A 248 -6.23 21.31 17.98
C ALA A 248 -5.61 22.42 17.07
N PRO A 249 -4.87 23.42 17.59
CA PRO A 249 -4.22 24.43 16.74
C PRO A 249 -3.14 23.83 15.85
N VAL A 250 -2.37 22.84 16.34
CA VAL A 250 -1.32 22.17 15.54
C VAL A 250 -1.91 21.41 14.36
N LYS A 251 -3.06 20.74 14.54
CA LYS A 251 -3.78 20.07 13.45
C LYS A 251 -4.27 21.07 12.39
N ALA A 252 -4.82 22.20 12.81
CA ALA A 252 -5.24 23.25 11.88
C ALA A 252 -4.06 23.81 11.07
N GLN A 253 -2.87 23.92 11.68
CA GLN A 253 -1.65 24.30 10.97
C GLN A 253 -1.19 23.22 9.97
N LEU A 254 -1.21 21.94 10.35
CA LEU A 254 -0.89 20.84 9.43
C LEU A 254 -1.81 20.86 8.19
N ASP A 255 -3.12 21.08 8.38
CA ASP A 255 -4.09 21.23 7.29
C ASP A 255 -3.78 22.45 6.40
N ALA A 256 -3.39 23.57 6.99
CA ALA A 256 -2.98 24.76 6.25
C ALA A 256 -1.69 24.54 5.45
N ILE A 257 -0.70 23.83 6.03
CA ILE A 257 0.55 23.48 5.37
C ILE A 257 0.28 22.55 4.18
N ALA A 258 -0.53 21.50 4.36
CA ALA A 258 -0.89 20.57 3.28
C ALA A 258 -1.52 21.30 2.09
N LYS A 259 -2.55 22.12 2.35
CA LYS A 259 -3.19 22.98 1.32
C LYS A 259 -2.21 23.96 0.69
N GLY A 260 -1.30 24.52 1.48
CA GLY A 260 -0.24 25.40 0.99
C GLY A 260 0.67 24.69 -0.01
N ILE A 261 1.11 23.46 0.29
CA ILE A 261 1.95 22.66 -0.61
C ILE A 261 1.20 22.31 -1.89
N GLU A 262 -0.07 21.89 -1.81
CA GLU A 262 -0.90 21.59 -2.98
C GLU A 262 -1.07 22.82 -3.89
N GLN A 263 -1.31 23.99 -3.30
CA GLN A 263 -1.40 25.24 -4.05
C GLN A 263 -0.06 25.61 -4.72
N GLN A 264 1.07 25.39 -4.04
CA GLN A 264 2.39 25.60 -4.63
C GLN A 264 2.68 24.64 -5.79
N GLN A 265 2.26 23.37 -5.68
CA GLN A 265 2.37 22.42 -6.79
C GLN A 265 1.58 22.89 -8.00
N LYS A 266 0.34 23.37 -7.79
CA LYS A 266 -0.49 23.92 -8.87
C LYS A 266 0.16 25.14 -9.51
N ASN A 267 0.59 26.12 -8.71
CA ASN A 267 1.23 27.34 -9.20
C ASN A 267 2.52 27.03 -9.97
N PHE A 268 3.33 26.10 -9.48
CA PHE A 268 4.56 25.67 -10.15
C PHE A 268 4.26 25.03 -11.51
N ARG A 269 3.28 24.14 -11.60
CA ARG A 269 2.86 23.51 -12.88
C ARG A 269 2.35 24.54 -13.88
N GLU A 270 1.54 25.50 -13.43
CA GLU A 270 1.07 26.60 -14.28
C GLU A 270 2.24 27.45 -14.80
N ALA A 271 3.25 27.73 -13.96
CA ALA A 271 4.45 28.45 -14.37
C ALA A 271 5.32 27.65 -15.35
N VAL A 272 5.45 26.33 -15.15
CA VAL A 272 6.15 25.43 -16.08
C VAL A 272 5.49 25.44 -17.46
N GLU A 273 4.17 25.33 -17.52
CA GLU A 273 3.43 25.39 -18.79
C GLU A 273 3.55 26.77 -19.44
N LYS A 274 3.55 27.86 -18.67
CA LYS A 274 3.78 29.21 -19.21
C LYS A 274 5.19 29.36 -19.80
N ALA A 275 6.21 28.85 -19.12
CA ALA A 275 7.60 28.87 -19.62
C ALA A 275 7.74 28.03 -20.91
N LYS A 276 7.13 26.84 -20.93
CA LYS A 276 7.06 25.98 -22.11
C LYS A 276 6.41 26.68 -23.30
N GLU A 277 5.24 27.28 -23.13
CA GLU A 277 4.55 27.98 -24.21
C GLU A 277 5.32 29.23 -24.67
N ALA A 278 5.99 29.96 -23.76
CA ALA A 278 6.86 31.07 -24.13
C ALA A 278 8.06 30.62 -24.99
N PHE A 279 8.68 29.48 -24.65
CA PHE A 279 9.74 28.87 -25.45
C PHE A 279 9.24 28.44 -26.84
N LEU A 280 8.11 27.75 -26.89
CA LEU A 280 7.51 27.29 -28.14
C LEU A 280 7.11 28.47 -29.03
N ALA A 281 6.51 29.54 -28.49
CA ALA A 281 6.16 30.73 -29.25
C ALA A 281 7.39 31.41 -29.87
N THR A 282 8.49 31.51 -29.11
CA THR A 282 9.74 32.11 -29.59
C THR A 282 10.38 31.27 -30.71
N THR A 283 10.37 29.95 -30.57
CA THR A 283 11.07 29.02 -31.48
C THR A 283 10.24 28.63 -32.70
N LEU A 284 8.91 28.54 -32.58
CA LEU A 284 8.01 28.13 -33.65
C LEU A 284 7.38 29.31 -34.41
N GLY A 285 7.38 30.53 -33.86
CA GLY A 285 6.77 31.68 -34.55
C GLY A 285 5.31 31.44 -34.95
N ASN A 286 4.96 31.73 -36.20
CA ASN A 286 3.59 31.57 -36.72
C ASN A 286 3.25 30.13 -37.15
N THR A 287 4.07 29.13 -36.78
CA THR A 287 3.81 27.72 -37.11
C THR A 287 2.41 27.22 -36.65
N PRO A 288 1.89 27.60 -35.46
CA PRO A 288 0.53 27.21 -35.05
C PRO A 288 -0.56 27.75 -35.99
N GLU A 289 -0.46 29.01 -36.38
CA GLU A 289 -1.35 29.65 -37.35
C GLU A 289 -1.20 29.01 -38.73
N LEU A 290 0.04 28.77 -39.19
CA LEU A 290 0.32 28.03 -40.42
C LEU A 290 -0.35 26.65 -40.40
N LYS A 291 -0.24 25.90 -39.29
CA LYS A 291 -0.89 24.59 -39.14
C LYS A 291 -2.40 24.67 -39.35
N LYS A 292 -3.05 25.68 -38.74
CA LYS A 292 -4.49 25.91 -38.90
C LYS A 292 -4.86 26.18 -40.35
N VAL A 293 -4.13 27.08 -41.02
CA VAL A 293 -4.39 27.44 -42.42
C VAL A 293 -4.07 26.27 -43.37
N LEU A 294 -3.00 25.51 -43.11
CA LEU A 294 -2.66 24.28 -43.84
C LEU A 294 -3.80 23.25 -43.75
N THR A 295 -4.36 23.03 -42.56
CA THR A 295 -5.46 22.09 -42.37
C THR A 295 -6.72 22.53 -43.14
N GLN A 296 -7.03 23.83 -43.12
CA GLN A 296 -8.13 24.39 -43.91
C GLN A 296 -7.90 24.21 -45.42
N ALA A 297 -6.70 24.53 -45.90
CA ALA A 297 -6.35 24.41 -47.31
C ALA A 297 -6.32 22.95 -47.80
N ILE A 298 -5.82 22.03 -46.99
CA ILE A 298 -5.86 20.59 -47.27
C ILE A 298 -7.31 20.10 -47.38
N ALA A 299 -8.20 20.55 -46.49
CA ALA A 299 -9.61 20.18 -46.57
C ALA A 299 -10.27 20.69 -47.87
N VAL A 300 -10.01 21.94 -48.25
CA VAL A 300 -10.45 22.53 -49.53
C VAL A 300 -9.92 21.74 -50.72
N LEU A 301 -8.62 21.42 -50.71
CA LEU A 301 -7.96 20.64 -51.76
C LEU A 301 -8.34 19.16 -51.72
N LYS A 302 -9.03 18.64 -50.70
CA LYS A 302 -9.53 17.25 -50.65
C LYS A 302 -10.98 17.11 -51.12
N ALA A 303 -11.71 18.20 -51.29
CA ALA A 303 -13.10 18.19 -51.76
C ALA A 303 -13.25 17.41 -53.10
N ASP A 304 -14.28 16.58 -53.22
CA ASP A 304 -14.50 15.82 -54.45
C ASP A 304 -14.87 16.77 -55.62
N LEU A 305 -14.29 16.51 -56.78
CA LEU A 305 -14.55 17.25 -58.02
C LEU A 305 -15.47 16.48 -58.97
N ALA A 306 -15.94 15.28 -58.60
CA ALA A 306 -16.99 14.60 -59.34
C ALA A 306 -18.31 15.40 -59.31
N ASP A 307 -19.17 15.16 -60.31
CA ASP A 307 -20.53 15.67 -60.29
C ASP A 307 -21.28 15.10 -59.07
N GLU A 308 -21.89 15.96 -58.26
CA GLU A 308 -22.81 15.51 -57.21
C GLU A 308 -24.04 16.42 -57.19
N GLY A 309 -25.20 15.77 -57.35
CA GLY A 309 -26.50 16.42 -57.47
C GLY A 309 -26.56 17.38 -58.67
N SER A 310 -26.92 18.64 -58.39
CA SER A 310 -27.06 19.71 -59.37
C SER A 310 -25.81 20.57 -59.57
N THR A 311 -24.67 20.21 -58.95
CA THR A 311 -23.43 21.01 -59.03
C THR A 311 -22.39 20.34 -59.93
N PRO A 312 -22.15 20.87 -61.15
CA PRO A 312 -21.17 20.31 -62.07
C PRO A 312 -19.74 20.33 -61.52
N ALA A 313 -18.93 19.37 -61.96
CA ALA A 313 -17.51 19.23 -61.65
C ALA A 313 -16.71 20.53 -61.86
N ASN A 314 -17.02 21.27 -62.92
CA ASN A 314 -16.38 22.56 -63.19
C ASN A 314 -16.76 23.64 -62.17
N THR A 315 -18.01 23.66 -61.69
CA THR A 315 -18.45 24.59 -60.63
C THR A 315 -17.74 24.29 -59.31
N ARG A 316 -17.54 23.01 -58.98
CA ARG A 316 -16.76 22.59 -57.80
C ARG A 316 -15.29 22.97 -57.93
N LYS A 317 -14.68 22.82 -59.12
CA LYS A 317 -13.33 23.33 -59.40
C LYS A 317 -13.24 24.82 -59.09
N LEU A 318 -14.20 25.62 -59.56
CA LEU A 318 -14.24 27.07 -59.31
C LEU A 318 -14.38 27.40 -57.82
N GLN A 319 -15.16 26.63 -57.06
CA GLN A 319 -15.26 26.79 -55.60
C GLN A 319 -13.93 26.51 -54.90
N VAL A 320 -13.23 25.43 -55.27
CA VAL A 320 -11.89 25.13 -54.74
C VAL A 320 -10.92 26.26 -55.08
N LEU A 321 -10.92 26.76 -56.31
CA LEU A 321 -10.09 27.91 -56.71
C LEU A 321 -10.39 29.14 -55.85
N LEU A 322 -11.67 29.48 -55.66
CA LEU A 322 -12.09 30.63 -54.85
C LEU A 322 -11.61 30.53 -53.39
N GLU A 323 -11.80 29.38 -52.76
CA GLU A 323 -11.36 29.18 -51.37
C GLU A 323 -9.83 29.18 -51.25
N MET A 324 -9.11 28.61 -52.22
CA MET A 324 -7.65 28.68 -52.24
C MET A 324 -7.12 30.09 -52.45
N VAL A 325 -7.77 30.93 -53.28
CA VAL A 325 -7.43 32.36 -53.42
C VAL A 325 -7.54 33.07 -52.06
N LYS A 326 -8.59 32.79 -51.27
CA LYS A 326 -8.78 33.39 -49.94
C LYS A 326 -7.70 32.95 -48.95
N LEU A 327 -7.26 31.69 -49.01
CA LEU A 327 -6.27 31.12 -48.10
C LEU A 327 -4.82 31.42 -48.51
N ARG A 328 -4.58 31.78 -49.78
CA ARG A 328 -3.25 31.91 -50.38
C ARG A 328 -2.33 32.83 -49.59
N GLU A 329 -2.76 34.06 -49.30
CA GLU A 329 -1.91 35.05 -48.63
C GLU A 329 -1.44 34.55 -47.26
N ALA A 330 -2.36 34.00 -46.45
CA ALA A 330 -2.03 33.45 -45.14
C ALA A 330 -1.09 32.23 -45.24
N LEU A 331 -1.29 31.36 -46.23
CA LEU A 331 -0.39 30.23 -46.50
C LEU A 331 1.00 30.70 -46.92
N THR A 332 1.10 31.67 -47.84
CA THR A 332 2.37 32.22 -48.33
C THR A 332 3.15 32.87 -47.19
N VAL A 333 2.50 33.72 -46.39
CA VAL A 333 3.14 34.40 -45.26
C VAL A 333 3.59 33.39 -44.20
N GLY A 334 2.72 32.45 -43.82
CA GLY A 334 3.05 31.43 -42.82
C GLY A 334 4.18 30.52 -43.29
N LEU A 335 4.15 30.07 -44.55
CA LEU A 335 5.18 29.22 -45.13
C LEU A 335 6.52 29.94 -45.26
N GLN A 336 6.53 31.22 -45.64
CA GLN A 336 7.76 32.02 -45.66
C GLN A 336 8.35 32.21 -44.26
N ASP A 337 7.54 32.47 -43.23
CA ASP A 337 8.04 32.50 -41.83
C ASP A 337 8.64 31.14 -41.42
N PHE A 338 7.96 30.04 -41.77
CA PHE A 338 8.42 28.68 -41.48
C PHE A 338 9.77 28.34 -42.15
N ILE A 339 9.94 28.73 -43.42
CA ILE A 339 11.19 28.57 -44.18
C ILE A 339 12.28 29.47 -43.60
N ASN A 340 11.99 30.75 -43.37
CA ASN A 340 12.98 31.73 -42.90
C ASN A 340 13.52 31.38 -41.51
N ARG A 341 12.72 30.70 -40.68
CA ARG A 341 13.12 30.18 -39.37
C ARG A 341 13.90 28.86 -39.43
N GLY A 342 14.11 28.31 -40.63
CA GLY A 342 14.81 27.04 -40.83
C GLY A 342 14.07 25.85 -40.22
N LEU A 343 12.74 25.91 -40.14
CA LEU A 343 11.92 24.84 -39.55
C LEU A 343 11.59 23.72 -40.56
N SER A 344 11.90 23.92 -41.84
CA SER A 344 11.73 22.89 -42.85
C SER A 344 13.01 22.10 -43.11
N ASP A 345 12.83 20.80 -43.37
CA ASP A 345 13.85 19.80 -43.63
C ASP A 345 14.23 19.80 -45.13
N VAL A 346 13.37 20.34 -46.02
CA VAL A 346 13.53 20.25 -47.48
C VAL A 346 13.18 21.56 -48.18
N ALA A 347 14.09 22.54 -48.08
CA ALA A 347 13.91 23.90 -48.64
C ALA A 347 13.48 23.94 -50.13
N PHE A 348 13.99 23.02 -50.95
CA PHE A 348 13.61 22.91 -52.36
C PHE A 348 12.11 22.62 -52.55
N LEU A 349 11.55 21.68 -51.78
CA LEU A 349 10.13 21.33 -51.86
C LEU A 349 9.22 22.41 -51.28
N ASP A 350 9.72 23.26 -50.38
CA ASP A 350 8.96 24.40 -49.86
C ASP A 350 8.88 25.54 -50.88
N ASN A 351 9.98 25.79 -51.60
CA ASN A 351 9.98 26.75 -52.71
C ASN A 351 9.06 26.29 -53.85
N MET A 352 9.00 24.98 -54.11
CA MET A 352 8.00 24.41 -55.03
C MET A 352 6.57 24.63 -54.51
N ALA A 353 6.33 24.41 -53.21
CA ALA A 353 5.02 24.67 -52.61
C ALA A 353 4.60 26.15 -52.74
N LEU A 354 5.53 27.08 -52.53
CA LEU A 354 5.29 28.52 -52.76
C LEU A 354 5.00 28.83 -54.23
N ALA A 355 5.73 28.22 -55.16
CA ALA A 355 5.49 28.40 -56.59
C ALA A 355 4.11 27.86 -57.02
N GLU A 356 3.69 26.70 -56.49
CA GLU A 356 2.36 26.14 -56.71
C GLU A 356 1.25 27.01 -56.08
N LEU A 357 1.46 27.55 -54.87
CA LEU A 357 0.55 28.49 -54.24
C LEU A 357 0.41 29.78 -55.04
N ASN A 358 1.48 30.27 -55.67
CA ASN A 358 1.45 31.50 -56.47
C ASN A 358 0.57 31.39 -57.71
N LYS A 359 0.31 30.17 -58.23
CA LYS A 359 -0.66 29.98 -59.32
C LYS A 359 -2.09 30.36 -58.93
N TYR A 360 -2.38 30.46 -57.64
CA TYR A 360 -3.67 30.90 -57.08
C TYR A 360 -3.73 32.42 -56.83
N ASP A 361 -2.80 33.21 -57.38
CA ASP A 361 -2.91 34.66 -57.41
C ASP A 361 -3.91 35.09 -58.50
N SER A 362 -5.07 35.61 -58.09
CA SER A 362 -6.14 36.02 -59.01
C SER A 362 -5.74 37.11 -60.02
N THR A 363 -4.61 37.78 -59.81
CA THR A 363 -4.07 38.81 -60.70
C THR A 363 -3.01 38.29 -61.68
N SER A 364 -2.59 37.03 -61.54
CA SER A 364 -1.51 36.45 -62.36
C SER A 364 -2.01 35.81 -63.66
N ALA A 365 -1.11 35.73 -64.64
CA ALA A 365 -1.40 35.03 -65.89
C ALA A 365 -1.61 33.52 -65.66
N GLU A 366 -0.92 32.92 -64.68
CA GLU A 366 -1.09 31.51 -64.34
C GLU A 366 -2.49 31.20 -63.80
N PHE A 367 -3.11 32.10 -63.04
CA PHE A 367 -4.47 31.87 -62.53
C PHE A 367 -5.51 31.81 -63.66
N ALA A 368 -5.35 32.63 -64.69
CA ALA A 368 -6.19 32.55 -65.89
C ALA A 368 -6.08 31.18 -66.57
N THR A 369 -4.90 30.54 -66.52
CA THR A 369 -4.73 29.17 -67.03
C THR A 369 -5.44 28.13 -66.18
N LEU A 370 -5.41 28.25 -64.84
CA LEU A 370 -6.16 27.36 -63.93
C LEU A 370 -7.67 27.45 -64.15
N TYR A 371 -8.16 28.67 -64.37
CA TYR A 371 -9.57 28.94 -64.64
C TYR A 371 -10.03 28.23 -65.93
N ALA A 372 -9.22 28.30 -67.00
CA ALA A 372 -9.51 27.68 -68.29
C ALA A 372 -9.21 26.16 -68.38
N MET A 373 -8.43 25.61 -67.45
CA MET A 373 -7.98 24.21 -67.46
C MET A 373 -9.13 23.19 -67.29
N PRO A 374 -9.16 22.08 -68.05
CA PRO A 374 -10.11 20.99 -67.83
C PRO A 374 -10.02 20.41 -66.40
N VAL A 375 -11.14 19.94 -65.85
CA VAL A 375 -11.22 19.48 -64.45
C VAL A 375 -10.23 18.33 -64.16
N GLY A 376 -10.09 17.37 -65.08
CA GLY A 376 -9.14 16.26 -64.94
C GLY A 376 -7.68 16.71 -64.90
N GLU A 377 -7.29 17.62 -65.80
CA GLU A 377 -5.94 18.20 -65.84
C GLU A 377 -5.63 19.02 -64.58
N TYR A 378 -6.60 19.79 -64.09
CA TYR A 378 -6.46 20.54 -62.83
C TYR A 378 -6.30 19.60 -61.64
N ARG A 379 -7.13 18.55 -61.56
CA ARG A 379 -7.09 17.56 -60.48
C ARG A 379 -5.73 16.88 -60.42
N ASP A 380 -5.24 16.38 -61.56
CA ASP A 380 -4.08 15.51 -61.62
C ASP A 380 -2.75 16.28 -61.72
N GLY A 381 -2.75 17.48 -62.31
CA GLY A 381 -1.55 18.25 -62.62
C GLY A 381 -1.27 19.47 -61.74
N VAL A 382 -2.25 19.97 -60.97
CA VAL A 382 -2.07 21.16 -60.12
C VAL A 382 -2.52 20.89 -58.69
N ARG A 383 -3.76 20.45 -58.52
CA ARG A 383 -4.38 20.22 -57.21
C ARG A 383 -3.66 19.14 -56.41
N SER A 384 -3.37 18.00 -57.03
CA SER A 384 -2.67 16.87 -56.40
C SER A 384 -1.27 17.26 -55.92
N ILE A 385 -0.54 18.05 -56.73
CA ILE A 385 0.82 18.52 -56.43
C ILE A 385 0.79 19.46 -55.23
N LEU A 386 -0.09 20.47 -55.24
CA LEU A 386 -0.21 21.38 -54.11
C LEU A 386 -0.66 20.64 -52.85
N LEU A 387 -1.65 19.73 -52.95
CA LEU A 387 -2.12 18.93 -51.82
C LEU A 387 -0.97 18.14 -51.17
N PHE A 388 -0.15 17.45 -51.97
CA PHE A 388 1.04 16.74 -51.49
C PHE A 388 1.97 17.67 -50.70
N HIS A 389 2.26 18.85 -51.23
CA HIS A 389 3.14 19.81 -50.57
C HIS A 389 2.56 20.29 -49.23
N LEU A 390 1.26 20.62 -49.18
CA LEU A 390 0.62 21.09 -47.95
C LEU A 390 0.54 19.98 -46.89
N GLU A 391 0.23 18.74 -47.27
CA GLU A 391 0.20 17.60 -46.35
C GLU A 391 1.58 17.32 -45.74
N ARG A 392 2.64 17.36 -46.57
CA ARG A 392 4.02 17.24 -46.08
C ARG A 392 4.35 18.35 -45.07
N LEU A 393 4.03 19.61 -45.40
CA LEU A 393 4.28 20.76 -44.53
C LEU A 393 3.52 20.65 -43.20
N LEU A 394 2.28 20.13 -43.23
CA LEU A 394 1.49 19.88 -42.03
C LEU A 394 2.14 18.83 -41.12
N ALA A 395 2.54 17.69 -41.68
CA ALA A 395 3.22 16.63 -40.94
C ALA A 395 4.57 17.12 -40.35
N GLN A 396 5.28 17.95 -41.11
CA GLN A 396 6.52 18.57 -40.70
C GLN A 396 6.33 19.57 -39.55
N ALA A 397 5.32 20.43 -39.58
CA ALA A 397 5.02 21.35 -38.49
C ALA A 397 4.82 20.62 -37.16
N ASP A 398 4.15 19.46 -37.17
CA ASP A 398 3.96 18.62 -35.98
C ASP A 398 5.26 17.97 -35.49
N LYS A 399 6.06 17.42 -36.40
CA LYS A 399 7.37 16.86 -36.09
C LYS A 399 8.31 17.89 -35.44
N VAL A 400 8.33 19.10 -35.98
CA VAL A 400 9.17 20.20 -35.48
C VAL A 400 8.73 20.64 -34.10
N ARG A 401 7.42 20.77 -33.84
CA ARG A 401 6.90 21.11 -32.51
C ARG A 401 7.36 20.08 -31.46
N ALA A 402 7.24 18.78 -31.77
CA ALA A 402 7.69 17.71 -30.88
C ALA A 402 9.21 17.79 -30.64
N ALA A 403 10.01 17.96 -31.70
CA ALA A 403 11.47 18.08 -31.58
C ALA A 403 11.91 19.30 -30.75
N LYS A 404 11.22 20.45 -30.90
CA LYS A 404 11.51 21.65 -30.10
C LYS A 404 11.13 21.46 -28.64
N LEU A 405 10.06 20.74 -28.34
CA LEU A 405 9.71 20.40 -26.96
C LEU A 405 10.77 19.51 -26.29
N GLU A 406 11.24 18.47 -26.99
CA GLU A 406 12.33 17.62 -26.49
C GLU A 406 13.62 18.43 -26.29
N ALA A 407 13.94 19.34 -27.23
CA ALA A 407 15.08 20.23 -27.09
C ALA A 407 14.95 21.15 -25.86
N TRP A 408 13.76 21.68 -25.57
CA TRP A 408 13.49 22.48 -24.38
C TRP A 408 13.72 21.68 -23.09
N LEU A 409 13.19 20.45 -23.03
CA LEU A 409 13.37 19.56 -21.88
C LEU A 409 14.83 19.19 -21.64
N ALA A 410 15.64 19.15 -22.69
CA ALA A 410 17.07 18.87 -22.65
C ALA A 410 17.95 20.10 -22.33
N LEU A 411 17.39 21.32 -22.29
CA LEU A 411 18.15 22.51 -21.91
C LEU A 411 18.67 22.38 -20.48
N GLU A 412 19.86 22.90 -20.23
CA GLU A 412 20.44 22.92 -18.91
C GLU A 412 20.03 24.18 -18.12
N ILE A 413 19.62 23.95 -16.88
CA ILE A 413 19.30 24.96 -15.88
C ILE A 413 19.89 24.52 -14.55
N ASP A 414 20.77 25.34 -13.99
CA ASP A 414 21.43 25.13 -12.70
C ASP A 414 22.12 23.74 -12.56
N GLY A 415 22.74 23.26 -13.65
CA GLY A 415 23.48 21.99 -13.69
C GLY A 415 22.62 20.73 -13.86
N ALA A 416 21.32 20.89 -14.17
CA ALA A 416 20.41 19.79 -14.49
C ALA A 416 19.62 20.09 -15.77
N THR A 417 19.07 19.07 -16.42
CA THR A 417 18.13 19.29 -17.54
C THR A 417 16.84 19.93 -17.01
N VAL A 418 16.11 20.68 -17.83
CA VAL A 418 14.78 21.23 -17.47
C VAL A 418 13.85 20.12 -16.98
N LYS A 419 13.89 18.94 -17.63
CA LYS A 419 13.14 17.75 -17.20
C LYS A 419 13.49 17.34 -15.76
N ASP A 420 14.77 17.19 -15.46
CA ASP A 420 15.22 16.76 -14.13
C ASP A 420 14.98 17.83 -13.06
N TYR A 421 15.12 19.11 -13.45
CA TYR A 421 14.83 20.25 -12.60
C TYR A 421 13.37 20.29 -12.16
N ILE A 422 12.42 20.12 -13.10
CA ILE A 422 10.99 20.04 -12.81
C ILE A 422 10.70 18.84 -11.89
N ALA A 423 11.23 17.66 -12.26
CA ALA A 423 11.02 16.44 -11.49
C ALA A 423 11.56 16.55 -10.06
N ALA A 424 12.71 17.20 -9.85
CA ALA A 424 13.28 17.41 -8.52
C ALA A 424 12.39 18.32 -7.64
N VAL A 425 11.86 19.40 -8.20
CA VAL A 425 10.97 20.32 -7.47
C VAL A 425 9.65 19.63 -7.11
N GLU A 426 9.05 18.89 -8.05
CA GLU A 426 7.83 18.11 -7.79
C GLU A 426 8.06 17.00 -6.75
N LYS A 427 9.18 16.29 -6.83
CA LYS A 427 9.54 15.24 -5.86
C LYS A 427 9.70 15.82 -4.45
N ASN A 428 10.33 16.99 -4.31
CA ASN A 428 10.48 17.65 -3.02
C ASN A 428 9.14 18.02 -2.39
N MET A 429 8.22 18.63 -3.16
CA MET A 429 6.87 18.96 -2.69
C MET A 429 6.06 17.69 -2.36
N THR A 430 6.18 16.63 -3.17
CA THR A 430 5.50 15.35 -2.93
C THR A 430 5.99 14.68 -1.65
N THR A 431 7.30 14.70 -1.40
CA THR A 431 7.91 14.16 -0.18
C THR A 431 7.46 14.95 1.05
N ALA A 432 7.44 16.30 0.95
CA ALA A 432 6.96 17.15 2.03
C ALA A 432 5.47 16.92 2.33
N LEU A 433 4.63 16.82 1.30
CA LEU A 433 3.20 16.54 1.47
C LEU A 433 2.96 15.18 2.11
N ALA A 434 3.73 14.14 1.72
CA ALA A 434 3.65 12.82 2.33
C ALA A 434 3.97 12.86 3.84
N ALA A 435 5.02 13.60 4.24
CA ALA A 435 5.39 13.76 5.65
C ALA A 435 4.31 14.51 6.46
N VAL A 436 3.73 15.58 5.89
CA VAL A 436 2.63 16.32 6.53
C VAL A 436 1.39 15.43 6.68
N ASN A 437 1.02 14.70 5.62
CA ASN A 437 -0.11 13.78 5.65
C ASN A 437 0.08 12.65 6.67
N GLU A 438 1.30 12.15 6.86
CA GLU A 438 1.59 11.16 7.91
C GLU A 438 1.32 11.75 9.31
N ASN A 439 1.75 12.98 9.56
CA ASN A 439 1.48 13.69 10.81
C ASN A 439 -0.01 14.01 11.00
N GLN A 440 -0.73 14.36 9.93
CA GLN A 440 -2.19 14.52 9.97
C GLN A 440 -2.90 13.22 10.36
N LYS A 441 -2.49 12.08 9.81
CA LYS A 441 -3.04 10.76 10.18
C LYS A 441 -2.83 10.49 11.67
N LYS A 442 -1.59 10.62 12.15
CA LYS A 442 -1.24 10.43 13.57
C LYS A 442 -2.02 11.38 14.48
N SER A 443 -2.08 12.67 14.13
CA SER A 443 -2.82 13.68 14.91
C SER A 443 -4.32 13.40 14.95
N THR A 444 -4.90 12.87 13.88
CA THR A 444 -6.33 12.49 13.86
C THR A 444 -6.60 11.33 14.80
N ILE A 445 -5.76 10.28 14.76
CA ILE A 445 -5.88 9.13 15.68
C ILE A 445 -5.81 9.60 17.14
N VAL A 446 -4.85 10.46 17.47
CA VAL A 446 -4.70 11.00 18.83
C VAL A 446 -5.86 11.92 19.20
N ALA A 447 -6.29 12.80 18.31
CA ALA A 447 -7.43 13.69 18.57
C ALA A 447 -8.71 12.90 18.84
N ASP A 448 -8.97 11.84 18.08
CA ASP A 448 -10.13 10.97 18.28
C ASP A 448 -10.03 10.21 19.61
N LYS A 449 -8.83 9.71 19.97
CA LYS A 449 -8.56 9.10 21.28
C LYS A 449 -8.85 10.07 22.42
N LEU A 450 -8.23 11.25 22.39
CA LEU A 450 -8.38 12.27 23.42
C LEU A 450 -9.82 12.76 23.50
N LYS A 451 -10.52 12.91 22.37
CA LYS A 451 -11.94 13.26 22.34
C LYS A 451 -12.78 12.20 23.04
N ARG A 452 -12.59 10.90 22.73
CA ARG A 452 -13.31 9.82 23.42
C ARG A 452 -13.13 9.91 24.92
N MET A 453 -11.87 9.96 25.37
CA MET A 453 -11.50 10.02 26.79
C MET A 453 -12.10 11.24 27.50
N THR A 454 -11.97 12.43 26.91
CA THR A 454 -12.38 13.70 27.54
C THR A 454 -13.88 14.00 27.44
N SER A 455 -14.60 13.30 26.56
CA SER A 455 -16.04 13.49 26.32
C SER A 455 -16.95 12.69 27.26
N THR A 456 -16.42 11.67 27.94
CA THR A 456 -17.14 10.87 28.93
C THR A 456 -17.54 11.74 30.12
N ARG A 457 -18.84 11.77 30.45
CA ARG A 457 -19.37 12.49 31.60
C ARG A 457 -19.61 11.50 32.73
N ASP A 458 -18.98 11.71 33.87
CA ASP A 458 -19.16 10.83 35.03
C ASP A 458 -20.60 10.90 35.57
N PHE A 459 -21.16 9.74 35.93
CA PHE A 459 -22.42 9.57 36.67
C PHE A 459 -23.65 10.27 36.04
N THR A 460 -23.95 9.97 34.78
CA THR A 460 -25.20 10.42 34.15
C THR A 460 -26.28 9.33 34.19
N GLY A 461 -27.55 9.72 34.24
CA GLY A 461 -28.69 8.78 34.14
C GLY A 461 -29.01 8.34 32.70
N ARG A 462 -28.10 8.57 31.74
CA ARG A 462 -28.23 8.11 30.36
C ARG A 462 -27.38 6.86 30.20
N ASP A 463 -27.91 5.86 29.49
CA ASP A 463 -27.10 4.74 29.05
C ASP A 463 -26.00 5.26 28.11
N ASP A 464 -24.78 5.22 28.59
CA ASP A 464 -23.56 5.65 27.91
C ASP A 464 -22.77 4.46 27.35
N GLY A 465 -23.34 3.24 27.42
CA GLY A 465 -22.69 2.01 26.99
C GLY A 465 -21.74 1.40 28.04
N THR A 466 -21.77 1.85 29.31
CA THR A 466 -20.96 1.28 30.40
C THR A 466 -21.14 -0.23 30.59
N GLU A 467 -22.33 -0.78 30.33
CA GLU A 467 -22.57 -2.24 30.40
C GLU A 467 -21.73 -3.01 29.36
N ASN A 468 -21.63 -2.49 28.13
CA ASN A 468 -20.75 -3.05 27.09
C ASN A 468 -19.29 -2.94 27.51
N ILE A 469 -18.89 -1.86 28.20
CA ILE A 469 -17.54 -1.70 28.71
C ILE A 469 -17.20 -2.81 29.70
N VAL A 470 -18.06 -3.02 30.70
CA VAL A 470 -17.85 -4.08 31.70
C VAL A 470 -17.78 -5.46 31.05
N SER A 471 -18.64 -5.76 30.06
CA SER A 471 -18.58 -7.02 29.31
C SER A 471 -17.26 -7.17 28.55
N ILE A 472 -16.84 -6.14 27.81
CA ILE A 472 -15.59 -6.15 27.05
C ILE A 472 -14.40 -6.40 27.97
N LEU A 473 -14.34 -5.73 29.13
CA LEU A 473 -13.28 -5.92 30.14
C LEU A 473 -13.29 -7.35 30.70
N SER A 474 -14.47 -7.86 31.03
CA SER A 474 -14.63 -9.23 31.55
C SER A 474 -14.18 -10.28 30.53
N ASP A 475 -14.60 -10.15 29.27
CA ASP A 475 -14.24 -11.10 28.22
C ASP A 475 -12.77 -10.98 27.82
N TYR A 476 -12.23 -9.75 27.82
CA TYR A 476 -10.79 -9.50 27.70
C TYR A 476 -10.00 -10.28 28.75
N ASP A 477 -10.35 -10.14 30.03
CA ASP A 477 -9.62 -10.81 31.13
C ASP A 477 -9.68 -12.34 31.02
N LYS A 478 -10.85 -12.90 30.65
CA LYS A 478 -10.98 -14.34 30.44
C LYS A 478 -10.10 -14.84 29.29
N ILE A 479 -10.02 -14.11 28.18
CA ILE A 479 -9.17 -14.48 27.04
C ILE A 479 -7.69 -14.39 27.42
N VAL A 480 -7.30 -13.33 28.16
CA VAL A 480 -5.95 -13.18 28.72
C VAL A 480 -5.58 -14.42 29.56
N GLU A 481 -6.47 -14.92 30.40
CA GLU A 481 -6.24 -16.12 31.21
C GLU A 481 -6.07 -17.39 30.35
N GLN A 482 -6.81 -17.51 29.25
CA GLN A 482 -6.71 -18.64 28.33
C GLN A 482 -5.38 -18.61 27.55
N ILE A 483 -5.06 -17.49 26.90
CA ILE A 483 -3.87 -17.33 26.04
C ILE A 483 -2.60 -17.32 26.88
N TYR A 484 -2.55 -16.52 27.95
CA TYR A 484 -1.35 -16.32 28.78
C TYR A 484 -1.35 -17.15 30.07
N GLY A 485 -2.31 -18.06 30.21
CA GLY A 485 -2.36 -19.06 31.27
C GLY A 485 -2.32 -20.46 30.69
N LYS A 486 -3.49 -21.11 30.57
CA LYS A 486 -3.58 -22.55 30.26
C LYS A 486 -2.96 -22.89 28.91
N TRP A 487 -3.48 -22.31 27.83
CA TRP A 487 -3.15 -22.73 26.48
C TRP A 487 -1.76 -22.27 26.07
N GLY A 488 -1.33 -21.08 26.48
CA GLY A 488 0.05 -20.63 26.25
C GLY A 488 1.11 -21.51 26.92
N ASP A 489 0.88 -21.93 28.17
CA ASP A 489 1.79 -22.85 28.88
C ASP A 489 1.82 -24.23 28.23
N GLU A 490 0.65 -24.79 27.87
CA GLU A 490 0.57 -26.07 27.16
C GLU A 490 1.20 -26.00 25.75
N PHE A 491 0.99 -24.91 25.01
CA PHE A 491 1.58 -24.68 23.69
C PHE A 491 3.10 -24.58 23.77
N LEU A 492 3.64 -23.85 24.76
CA LEU A 492 5.08 -23.72 24.95
C LEU A 492 5.74 -25.02 25.43
N LYS A 493 5.08 -25.78 26.30
CA LYS A 493 5.54 -27.13 26.68
C LYS A 493 5.60 -28.06 25.48
N PHE A 494 4.56 -28.05 24.64
CA PHE A 494 4.53 -28.86 23.43
C PHE A 494 5.62 -28.46 22.44
N THR A 495 5.75 -27.16 22.13
CA THR A 495 6.71 -26.67 21.14
C THR A 495 8.16 -26.83 21.60
N ALA A 496 8.50 -26.43 22.83
CA ALA A 496 9.85 -26.58 23.36
C ALA A 496 10.21 -28.07 23.58
N GLY A 497 9.35 -28.83 24.26
CA GLY A 497 9.58 -30.25 24.53
C GLY A 497 9.58 -31.11 23.26
N GLY A 498 8.66 -30.83 22.33
CA GLY A 498 8.58 -31.49 21.03
C GLY A 498 9.81 -31.20 20.17
N SER A 499 10.30 -29.96 20.17
CA SER A 499 11.54 -29.59 19.48
C SER A 499 12.74 -30.39 19.98
N ILE A 500 12.95 -30.43 21.31
CA ILE A 500 14.05 -31.18 21.93
C ILE A 500 13.92 -32.69 21.66
N LYS A 501 12.71 -33.25 21.73
CA LYS A 501 12.46 -34.66 21.40
C LYS A 501 12.79 -34.96 19.94
N SER A 502 12.39 -34.10 19.01
CA SER A 502 12.71 -34.24 17.58
C SER A 502 14.21 -34.09 17.32
N LEU A 503 14.93 -33.21 18.03
CA LEU A 503 16.39 -33.13 17.94
C LEU A 503 17.09 -34.40 18.43
N LYS A 504 16.57 -35.02 19.51
CA LYS A 504 17.11 -36.30 19.97
C LYS A 504 16.97 -37.39 18.92
N ASN A 505 15.83 -37.46 18.24
CA ASN A 505 15.63 -38.39 17.13
C ASN A 505 16.57 -38.05 15.97
N PHE A 506 16.64 -36.77 15.58
CA PHE A 506 17.53 -36.29 14.54
C PHE A 506 18.98 -36.71 14.77
N ARG A 507 19.53 -36.48 15.97
CA ARG A 507 20.91 -36.88 16.31
C ARG A 507 21.11 -38.38 16.12
N ARG A 508 20.19 -39.22 16.61
CA ARG A 508 20.27 -40.67 16.43
C ARG A 508 20.23 -41.09 14.95
N GLU A 509 19.34 -40.50 14.16
CA GLU A 509 19.25 -40.79 12.72
C GLU A 509 20.48 -40.25 11.98
N PHE A 510 21.03 -39.10 12.39
CA PHE A 510 22.26 -38.54 11.84
C PHE A 510 23.47 -39.41 12.17
N ASP A 511 23.62 -39.91 13.39
CA ASP A 511 24.73 -40.77 13.78
C ASP A 511 24.71 -42.05 12.92
N ARG A 512 23.53 -42.67 12.77
CA ARG A 512 23.34 -43.81 11.85
C ARG A 512 23.64 -43.45 10.40
N PHE A 513 23.22 -42.28 9.94
CA PHE A 513 23.51 -41.80 8.59
C PHE A 513 25.02 -41.60 8.38
N SER A 514 25.69 -40.97 9.35
CA SER A 514 27.12 -40.69 9.35
C SER A 514 27.92 -41.99 9.26
N ASP A 515 27.61 -42.97 10.10
CA ASP A 515 28.32 -44.24 10.17
C ASP A 515 28.22 -45.06 8.87
N ASN A 516 27.11 -44.93 8.13
CA ASN A 516 26.85 -45.73 6.94
C ASN A 516 27.23 -45.02 5.63
N HIS A 517 27.18 -43.69 5.60
CA HIS A 517 27.17 -42.93 4.33
C HIS A 517 28.21 -41.81 4.26
N LEU A 518 28.93 -41.53 5.35
CA LEU A 518 30.05 -40.58 5.35
C LEU A 518 31.39 -41.31 5.46
N VAL A 519 32.36 -40.92 4.65
CA VAL A 519 33.73 -41.42 4.71
C VAL A 519 34.62 -40.28 5.19
N GLU A 520 35.32 -40.48 6.30
CA GLU A 520 36.11 -39.43 6.97
C GLU A 520 35.29 -38.16 7.30
N GLY A 521 33.97 -38.31 7.44
CA GLY A 521 33.04 -37.20 7.71
C GLY A 521 32.53 -36.49 6.45
N ASP A 522 32.88 -36.95 5.25
CA ASP A 522 32.49 -36.36 3.98
C ASP A 522 31.58 -37.23 3.11
N ILE A 523 30.82 -36.55 2.25
CA ILE A 523 29.86 -37.17 1.32
C ILE A 523 30.63 -37.64 0.09
N GLN A 524 30.59 -38.94 -0.17
CA GLN A 524 31.22 -39.57 -1.35
C GLN A 524 30.65 -39.03 -2.67
N THR A 525 31.42 -39.10 -3.74
CA THR A 525 30.94 -38.69 -5.07
C THR A 525 29.88 -39.66 -5.58
N ALA A 526 28.81 -39.16 -6.20
CA ALA A 526 27.73 -39.99 -6.71
C ALA A 526 28.18 -41.01 -7.79
N SER A 527 29.31 -40.77 -8.46
CA SER A 527 29.92 -41.67 -9.45
C SER A 527 30.53 -42.93 -8.83
N ASP A 528 30.87 -42.85 -7.55
CA ASP A 528 31.64 -43.88 -6.85
C ASP A 528 30.73 -44.88 -6.13
N LEU A 529 29.41 -44.65 -6.19
CA LEU A 529 28.38 -45.44 -5.55
C LEU A 529 27.50 -46.14 -6.60
N SER A 530 27.08 -47.36 -6.29
CA SER A 530 26.01 -48.03 -7.02
C SER A 530 24.67 -47.30 -6.86
N GLU A 531 23.74 -47.56 -7.79
CA GLU A 531 22.39 -47.00 -7.71
C GLU A 531 21.66 -47.38 -6.41
N LEU A 532 21.87 -48.62 -5.93
CA LEU A 532 21.28 -49.12 -4.68
C LEU A 532 21.85 -48.39 -3.45
N GLU A 533 23.17 -48.18 -3.40
CA GLU A 533 23.82 -47.43 -2.30
C GLU A 533 23.36 -45.97 -2.28
N ARG A 534 23.21 -45.36 -3.46
CA ARG A 534 22.65 -44.01 -3.59
C ARG A 534 21.21 -43.94 -3.09
N LEU A 535 20.36 -44.89 -3.49
CA LEU A 535 18.96 -44.98 -3.03
C LEU A 535 18.89 -45.14 -1.50
N GLN A 536 19.70 -46.03 -0.92
CA GLN A 536 19.75 -46.26 0.53
C GLN A 536 20.26 -45.03 1.29
N SER A 537 21.23 -44.30 0.74
CA SER A 537 21.71 -43.02 1.28
C SER A 537 20.57 -42.00 1.34
N CYS A 538 19.80 -41.86 0.27
CA CYS A 538 18.62 -41.00 0.22
C CYS A 538 17.54 -41.42 1.23
N GLN A 539 17.22 -42.72 1.30
CA GLN A 539 16.21 -43.26 2.22
C GLN A 539 16.55 -43.00 3.69
N ASN A 540 17.83 -43.13 4.08
CA ASN A 540 18.28 -42.87 5.46
C ASN A 540 18.39 -41.37 5.78
N ALA A 541 18.69 -40.53 4.78
CA ALA A 541 18.81 -39.08 4.93
C ALA A 541 17.45 -38.37 5.15
N LEU A 542 16.38 -38.86 4.51
CA LEU A 542 15.06 -38.23 4.54
C LEU A 542 14.43 -38.14 5.95
N PRO A 543 14.41 -39.21 6.79
CA PRO A 543 13.92 -39.14 8.16
C PRO A 543 14.69 -38.12 9.01
N ALA A 544 16.02 -38.12 8.94
CA ALA A 544 16.84 -37.17 9.68
C ALA A 544 16.55 -35.71 9.28
N ARG A 545 16.44 -35.42 7.97
CA ARG A 545 16.01 -34.09 7.49
C ARG A 545 14.65 -33.69 8.07
N ARG A 546 13.68 -34.61 8.06
CA ARG A 546 12.33 -34.37 8.57
C ARG A 546 12.35 -34.04 10.06
N ASP A 547 13.08 -34.80 10.86
CA ASP A 547 13.16 -34.62 12.31
C ASP A 547 13.80 -33.28 12.69
N TRP A 548 14.92 -32.89 12.04
CA TRP A 548 15.53 -31.58 12.28
C TRP A 548 14.60 -30.43 11.86
N LYS A 549 13.95 -30.55 10.71
CA LYS A 549 12.99 -29.53 10.25
C LYS A 549 11.77 -29.41 11.15
N LEU A 550 11.27 -30.51 11.68
CA LEU A 550 10.20 -30.49 12.68
C LEU A 550 10.67 -29.79 13.96
N ALA A 551 11.87 -30.11 14.45
CA ALA A 551 12.42 -29.45 15.63
C ALA A 551 12.59 -27.94 15.44
N GLN A 552 13.14 -27.53 14.30
CA GLN A 552 13.30 -26.12 13.93
C GLN A 552 11.93 -25.41 13.90
N SER A 553 10.93 -26.00 13.25
CA SER A 553 9.60 -25.41 13.12
C SER A 553 8.88 -25.26 14.46
N LEU A 554 9.00 -26.25 15.35
CA LEU A 554 8.41 -26.17 16.69
C LEU A 554 9.09 -25.10 17.56
N ALA A 555 10.42 -25.03 17.55
CA ALA A 555 11.13 -23.97 18.27
C ALA A 555 10.76 -22.58 17.73
N GLN A 556 10.63 -22.42 16.41
CA GLN A 556 10.19 -21.18 15.80
C GLN A 556 8.77 -20.79 16.25
N GLN A 557 7.81 -21.72 16.20
CA GLN A 557 6.43 -21.46 16.64
C GLN A 557 6.35 -21.01 18.12
N GLY A 558 7.14 -21.64 19.00
CA GLY A 558 7.23 -21.23 20.40
C GLY A 558 7.84 -19.83 20.58
N HIS A 559 8.89 -19.53 19.82
CA HIS A 559 9.55 -18.22 19.78
C HIS A 559 8.61 -17.11 19.29
N ASP A 560 7.90 -17.39 18.20
CA ASP A 560 6.92 -16.48 17.62
C ASP A 560 5.82 -16.13 18.63
N PHE A 561 5.30 -17.10 19.38
CA PHE A 561 4.30 -16.84 20.42
C PHE A 561 4.81 -15.89 21.52
N VAL A 562 6.03 -16.10 22.04
CA VAL A 562 6.57 -15.26 23.13
C VAL A 562 6.99 -13.88 22.64
N VAL A 563 7.49 -13.75 21.40
CA VAL A 563 7.87 -12.46 20.81
C VAL A 563 6.65 -11.64 20.40
N THR A 564 5.59 -12.30 19.91
CA THR A 564 4.31 -11.65 19.59
C THR A 564 3.73 -10.92 20.80
N ASN A 565 3.98 -11.44 22.00
CA ASN A 565 3.41 -10.94 23.26
C ASN A 565 4.47 -10.35 24.21
N LYS A 566 5.61 -9.90 23.68
CA LYS A 566 6.78 -9.45 24.47
C LYS A 566 6.46 -8.31 25.44
N GLU A 567 5.53 -7.43 25.07
CA GLU A 567 5.05 -6.32 25.90
C GLU A 567 4.33 -6.77 27.18
N LEU A 568 3.90 -8.03 27.28
CA LEU A 568 3.40 -8.58 28.53
C LEU A 568 4.50 -9.23 29.38
N PHE A 569 5.51 -9.81 28.74
CA PHE A 569 6.51 -10.64 29.42
C PHE A 569 7.79 -9.90 29.83
N HIS A 570 7.98 -8.66 29.36
CA HIS A 570 9.21 -7.87 29.61
C HIS A 570 9.36 -7.30 31.03
N THR A 571 8.30 -7.26 31.86
CA THR A 571 8.37 -6.67 33.21
C THR A 571 8.51 -7.72 34.30
N SER A 572 9.23 -7.39 35.39
CA SER A 572 9.46 -8.27 36.54
C SER A 572 8.28 -8.35 37.50
N THR A 573 7.46 -7.30 37.52
CA THR A 573 6.16 -7.26 38.18
C THR A 573 5.13 -7.93 37.28
N PRO A 574 4.45 -9.00 37.74
CA PRO A 574 3.16 -9.35 37.17
C PRO A 574 2.32 -8.08 37.27
N ARG A 575 2.02 -7.42 36.15
CA ARG A 575 1.07 -6.30 36.19
C ARG A 575 -0.22 -6.84 36.85
N LEU A 576 -0.91 -5.97 37.60
CA LEU A 576 -2.10 -6.26 38.41
C LEU A 576 -3.19 -7.13 37.75
N PHE A 577 -3.15 -7.32 36.43
CA PHE A 577 -4.04 -8.15 35.59
C PHE A 577 -4.19 -9.61 36.05
N LEU A 578 -3.23 -10.19 36.79
CA LEU A 578 -3.34 -11.59 37.26
C LEU A 578 -3.56 -11.72 38.77
N SER A 579 -3.74 -10.61 39.50
CA SER A 579 -3.99 -10.67 40.95
C SER A 579 -5.39 -11.18 41.31
N TRP A 580 -6.33 -11.05 40.36
CA TRP A 580 -7.72 -11.52 40.44
C TRP A 580 -7.95 -12.93 39.86
N THR A 581 -7.00 -13.48 39.08
CA THR A 581 -7.20 -14.70 38.27
C THR A 581 -6.95 -16.03 39.00
N GLY A 582 -6.84 -16.02 40.33
CA GLY A 582 -6.59 -17.25 41.12
C GLY A 582 -5.20 -17.90 40.93
N ASP A 583 -4.45 -17.55 39.88
CA ASP A 583 -3.06 -18.00 39.63
C ASP A 583 -2.06 -17.07 40.35
N ARG A 584 -2.28 -16.88 41.66
CA ARG A 584 -1.43 -16.02 42.50
C ARG A 584 -0.03 -16.61 42.61
N ALA A 585 0.97 -15.83 42.22
CA ALA A 585 2.38 -16.15 42.42
C ALA A 585 2.67 -16.55 43.87
N GLY A 586 3.30 -17.72 44.06
CA GLY A 586 4.04 -18.04 45.29
C GLY A 586 3.25 -18.47 46.53
N ILE A 587 1.92 -18.66 46.50
CA ILE A 587 1.17 -19.01 47.72
C ILE A 587 1.41 -20.48 48.18
N HIS A 588 1.91 -21.36 47.31
CA HIS A 588 2.17 -22.77 47.65
C HIS A 588 3.53 -23.34 47.16
N GLY A 589 4.51 -22.49 46.85
CA GLY A 589 5.81 -22.96 46.33
C GLY A 589 5.80 -23.50 44.88
N PHE A 590 4.65 -23.47 44.21
CA PHE A 590 4.52 -23.75 42.77
C PHE A 590 4.49 -22.45 41.96
N ARG A 591 5.17 -22.45 40.81
CA ARG A 591 5.20 -21.32 39.87
C ARG A 591 3.88 -21.22 39.12
N SER A 592 3.38 -20.00 38.88
CA SER A 592 2.18 -19.80 38.07
C SER A 592 2.40 -20.19 36.61
N ARG A 593 1.33 -20.36 35.82
CA ARG A 593 1.47 -20.62 34.37
C ARG A 593 2.15 -19.45 33.68
N PHE A 594 1.76 -18.23 34.05
CA PHE A 594 2.35 -17.01 33.52
C PHE A 594 3.86 -16.91 33.79
N GLU A 595 4.31 -17.23 35.01
CA GLU A 595 5.74 -17.26 35.35
C GLU A 595 6.52 -18.24 34.47
N ARG A 596 5.95 -19.40 34.17
CA ARG A 596 6.60 -20.37 33.27
C ARG A 596 6.69 -19.84 31.85
N ILE A 597 5.62 -19.25 31.31
CA ILE A 597 5.61 -18.62 29.98
C ILE A 597 6.68 -17.52 29.91
N ARG A 598 6.77 -16.67 30.94
CA ARG A 598 7.81 -15.64 31.03
C ARG A 598 9.22 -16.23 31.05
N GLU A 599 9.45 -17.34 31.73
CA GLU A 599 10.75 -18.03 31.69
C GLU A 599 11.09 -18.55 30.29
N HIS A 600 10.11 -19.00 29.50
CA HIS A 600 10.34 -19.32 28.09
C HIS A 600 10.78 -18.06 27.31
N PHE A 601 10.08 -16.93 27.48
CA PHE A 601 10.45 -15.66 26.86
C PHE A 601 11.86 -15.20 27.25
N VAL A 602 12.18 -15.20 28.54
CA VAL A 602 13.52 -14.81 29.03
C VAL A 602 14.58 -15.77 28.49
N SER A 603 14.32 -17.08 28.49
CA SER A 603 15.25 -18.07 27.93
C SER A 603 15.48 -17.85 26.42
N SER A 604 14.46 -17.46 25.65
CA SER A 604 14.62 -17.19 24.23
C SER A 604 15.44 -15.93 23.95
N LEU A 605 15.31 -14.89 24.78
CA LEU A 605 16.17 -13.70 24.68
C LEU A 605 17.63 -14.06 24.94
N TRP A 606 17.90 -14.83 25.99
CA TRP A 606 19.27 -15.29 26.28
C TRP A 606 19.82 -16.20 25.19
N ALA A 607 18.98 -17.03 24.56
CA ALA A 607 19.39 -17.84 23.43
C ALA A 607 19.80 -16.96 22.24
N GLN A 608 19.07 -15.89 21.94
CA GLN A 608 19.45 -14.95 20.88
C GLN A 608 20.80 -14.26 21.18
N GLU A 609 21.01 -13.79 22.41
CA GLU A 609 22.27 -13.18 22.82
C GLU A 609 23.44 -14.18 22.74
N PHE A 610 23.23 -15.42 23.23
CA PHE A 610 24.22 -16.50 23.17
C PHE A 610 24.60 -16.84 21.72
N LEU A 611 23.60 -17.04 20.85
CA LEU A 611 23.80 -17.35 19.44
C LEU A 611 24.44 -16.20 18.64
N ALA A 612 24.31 -14.96 19.13
CA ALA A 612 25.02 -13.79 18.61
C ALA A 612 26.48 -13.67 19.11
N GLY A 613 26.97 -14.62 19.92
CA GLY A 613 28.32 -14.62 20.47
C GLY A 613 28.54 -13.62 21.60
N ARG A 614 27.46 -13.13 22.23
CA ARG A 614 27.55 -12.17 23.34
C ARG A 614 27.66 -12.91 24.69
N PRO A 615 28.33 -12.32 25.69
CA PRO A 615 28.52 -12.98 26.98
C PRO A 615 27.18 -13.13 27.72
N VAL A 616 26.91 -14.33 28.21
CA VAL A 616 25.71 -14.68 28.98
C VAL A 616 26.13 -15.09 30.39
N ASN A 617 25.46 -14.57 31.41
CA ASN A 617 25.81 -14.83 32.81
C ASN A 617 25.38 -16.24 33.28
N SER A 618 25.82 -16.66 34.46
CA SER A 618 25.57 -18.01 34.99
C SER A 618 24.09 -18.35 35.17
N ASP A 619 23.24 -17.37 35.51
CA ASP A 619 21.82 -17.63 35.73
C ASP A 619 21.05 -17.75 34.41
N ALA A 620 21.45 -16.99 33.41
CA ALA A 620 20.95 -17.16 32.05
C ALA A 620 21.42 -18.49 31.43
N MET A 621 22.65 -18.94 31.69
CA MET A 621 23.12 -20.27 31.28
C MET A 621 22.30 -21.40 31.91
N LYS A 622 21.97 -21.32 33.20
CA LYS A 622 21.07 -22.29 33.86
C LYS A 622 19.70 -22.38 33.17
N LEU A 623 19.18 -21.26 32.64
CA LEU A 623 17.91 -21.25 31.90
C LEU A 623 18.04 -21.89 30.51
N LEU A 624 19.20 -21.77 29.87
CA LEU A 624 19.51 -22.40 28.58
C LEU A 624 19.82 -23.89 28.70
N GLU A 625 20.30 -24.35 29.85
CA GLU A 625 20.58 -25.77 30.10
C GLU A 625 19.34 -26.56 30.55
N ARG A 626 18.32 -25.86 31.08
CA ARG A 626 17.11 -26.48 31.60
C ARG A 626 16.28 -27.13 30.48
N GLY A 627 16.02 -28.43 30.62
CA GLY A 627 15.50 -29.30 29.56
C GLY A 627 14.10 -28.98 29.03
N ASP A 628 13.32 -28.15 29.72
CA ASP A 628 11.94 -27.80 29.33
C ASP A 628 11.82 -26.42 28.70
N ARG A 629 12.94 -25.72 28.41
CA ARG A 629 12.92 -24.31 28.00
C ARG A 629 13.07 -24.09 26.50
N LEU A 630 12.41 -23.04 26.04
CA LEU A 630 12.40 -22.65 24.63
C LEU A 630 13.79 -22.21 24.18
N GLY A 631 14.50 -21.43 25.00
CA GLY A 631 15.87 -21.01 24.70
C GLY A 631 16.82 -22.18 24.45
N ARG A 632 16.70 -23.25 25.23
CA ARG A 632 17.47 -24.49 25.02
C ARG A 632 17.19 -25.09 23.64
N ALA A 633 15.90 -25.27 23.31
CA ALA A 633 15.50 -25.80 22.01
C ALA A 633 16.06 -24.95 20.86
N MET A 634 16.03 -23.62 20.98
CA MET A 634 16.61 -22.70 20.00
C MET A 634 18.12 -22.90 19.84
N VAL A 635 18.88 -22.96 20.94
CA VAL A 635 20.34 -23.17 20.90
C VAL A 635 20.66 -24.51 20.25
N GLU A 636 20.06 -25.61 20.73
CA GLU A 636 20.34 -26.95 20.23
C GLU A 636 19.99 -27.11 18.74
N VAL A 637 18.90 -26.49 18.25
CA VAL A 637 18.56 -26.49 16.81
C VAL A 637 19.68 -25.86 15.97
N ILE A 638 20.26 -24.76 16.46
CA ILE A 638 21.31 -24.04 15.74
C ILE A 638 22.65 -24.76 15.80
N GLU A 639 23.00 -25.35 16.95
CA GLU A 639 24.21 -26.17 17.10
C GLU A 639 24.22 -27.37 16.15
N ASP A 640 23.08 -28.04 15.99
CA ASP A 640 22.94 -29.19 15.08
C ASP A 640 22.74 -28.80 13.61
N ARG A 641 22.73 -27.50 13.27
CA ARG A 641 22.52 -27.03 11.89
C ARG A 641 23.57 -27.58 10.93
N SER A 642 24.84 -27.68 11.34
CA SER A 642 25.92 -28.19 10.48
C SER A 642 25.67 -29.64 10.05
N LYS A 643 25.19 -30.49 10.96
CA LYS A 643 24.79 -31.88 10.68
C LYS A 643 23.62 -31.94 9.70
N ALA A 644 22.62 -31.08 9.91
CA ALA A 644 21.46 -30.99 9.02
C ALA A 644 21.84 -30.50 7.61
N THR A 645 22.77 -29.55 7.52
CA THR A 645 23.35 -29.10 6.24
C THR A 645 24.03 -30.26 5.52
N LYS A 646 24.80 -31.10 6.22
CA LYS A 646 25.44 -32.29 5.63
C LYS A 646 24.43 -33.27 5.02
N ILE A 647 23.31 -33.50 5.71
CA ILE A 647 22.21 -34.30 5.15
C ILE A 647 21.63 -33.65 3.88
N GLN A 648 21.41 -32.34 3.91
CA GLN A 648 20.85 -31.61 2.77
C GLN A 648 21.80 -31.63 1.55
N GLU A 649 23.10 -31.45 1.78
CA GLU A 649 24.14 -31.55 0.75
C GLU A 649 24.13 -32.92 0.07
N LEU A 650 23.96 -34.01 0.83
CA LEU A 650 23.87 -35.35 0.26
C LEU A 650 22.62 -35.49 -0.61
N LEU A 651 21.46 -35.04 -0.11
CA LEU A 651 20.20 -35.12 -0.84
C LEU A 651 20.26 -34.39 -2.19
N GLU A 652 20.94 -33.24 -2.22
CA GLU A 652 21.17 -32.45 -3.43
C GLU A 652 22.19 -33.10 -4.36
N ARG A 653 23.34 -33.52 -3.82
CA ARG A 653 24.43 -34.15 -4.59
C ARG A 653 23.98 -35.44 -5.26
N TYR A 654 23.11 -36.22 -4.61
CA TYR A 654 22.60 -37.49 -5.12
C TYR A 654 21.28 -37.35 -5.88
N LYS A 655 20.75 -36.12 -6.01
CA LYS A 655 19.46 -35.84 -6.66
C LYS A 655 18.34 -36.74 -6.15
N CYS A 656 18.23 -36.88 -4.84
CA CYS A 656 17.28 -37.81 -4.21
C CYS A 656 15.80 -37.51 -4.53
N ASN A 657 15.48 -36.34 -5.10
CA ASN A 657 14.14 -36.00 -5.57
C ASN A 657 13.81 -36.61 -6.96
N ASP A 658 14.82 -36.95 -7.76
CA ASP A 658 14.67 -37.49 -9.12
C ASP A 658 14.66 -39.02 -9.13
N ILE A 659 14.98 -39.65 -7.99
CA ILE A 659 14.95 -41.10 -7.82
C ILE A 659 13.50 -41.52 -7.58
N VAL A 660 12.70 -41.48 -8.64
CA VAL A 660 11.37 -42.09 -8.67
C VAL A 660 11.56 -43.59 -8.55
N VAL A 661 10.94 -44.18 -7.52
CA VAL A 661 10.73 -45.63 -7.46
C VAL A 661 9.84 -45.98 -8.65
N THR A 662 10.44 -46.44 -9.74
CA THR A 662 9.70 -47.22 -10.73
C THR A 662 9.38 -48.55 -10.06
N ASP A 663 8.10 -48.78 -9.77
CA ASP A 663 7.58 -50.10 -9.39
C ASP A 663 7.99 -51.19 -10.39
#